data_AF-A0AA45MBZ3-F1
#
_entry.id   AF-A0AA45MBZ3-F1
#
_cell.length_a   1.000
_cell.length_b   1.000
_cell.length_c   1.000
_cell.angle_alpha   90.00
_cell.angle_beta   90.00
_cell.angle_gamma   90.00
#
_symmetry.space_group_name_H-M   'P 1'
#
loop_
_entity.id
_entity.type
_entity.pdbx_description
1 polymer ?
#
loop_
_entity_poly.entity_id
_entity_poly.type
_entity_poly.pdbx_seq_one_letter_code
_entity_poly.pdbx_strand_id
1 'polypeptide(L)'
;MLSALTLSLMTAFAGAADTAPVSGIDTQYIDAGVRPQDDFYRYLNGGWLKTAQIPEDKSSWGTFAKLRDDVLPQLRAIIEAAEADKTRKAGGDAQKIGDMYASFMDEKKLESLGVKPLAGELNRIRAIKDKKAFPMLIAHLGEIGVATPYGLYVSQDARESTRYAVGISQSGLGLPDRDYYLKKDDARLADTLVKYEAHVAKILALGGDKHAAASAKAVVALESALAEAQWSKVENRDPVKRYNKMSIAKLAELAPGYDWQHALAAAGVANKVDYVIVNQPGYLGGFNAALDKTDLATWKSYFEWQLLRRASPYLSKDFADANFDFYSTVLTGVAVKPPRWKSAVGLVENSLGEVLGKLYVGQYFPPERKARMEELVKNLLAAYKSSIDTLDWMSPETKQQAQAKLAKFTPKIGYPNKWRDYSSLAIVKGDLVGNAMRASVFGHQRMINKLGKPIDREEWGMTPQTINAYYNSTMNEIVFPAAILQPPFFDAKADDAVNYGAIGAVIGHEISHGFDDKGSQSDGDGNLRDWWTKEDRANFKAKADALVKQYDGYSPIKGYHVNGALTLGENIADNSGVAIAYKAYKLSLGGKEAPVIDGLTGDQRFYMGFAQVWRSKTRDEQQIMLIKTDPHSPGQFRANGTMVNQPGFYEAFGVKPGDQMYVAPEQRVIIW
;
A
#
# COMPACT_ATOMS: atom_id res chain seq x y z
N MET A 1 -24.17 70.02 23.18
CA MET A 1 -25.29 70.13 22.24
C MET A 1 -24.82 69.53 20.94
N LEU A 2 -25.11 68.27 20.64
CA LEU A 2 -26.39 67.64 20.30
C LEU A 2 -26.42 67.38 18.79
N SER A 3 -26.55 66.10 18.47
CA SER A 3 -27.38 65.56 17.39
C SER A 3 -26.99 65.87 15.94
N ALA A 4 -26.57 64.82 15.23
CA ALA A 4 -27.34 64.17 14.16
C ALA A 4 -26.44 63.72 13.00
N LEU A 5 -26.16 62.41 12.93
CA LEU A 5 -26.40 61.58 11.73
C LEU A 5 -26.06 60.11 12.05
N THR A 6 -26.98 59.45 12.75
CA THR A 6 -27.09 57.99 12.80
C THR A 6 -28.18 57.56 11.83
N LEU A 7 -27.82 57.16 10.61
CA LEU A 7 -28.63 56.26 9.79
C LEU A 7 -27.79 55.70 8.64
N SER A 8 -27.93 54.40 8.39
CA SER A 8 -27.38 53.60 7.28
C SER A 8 -26.15 52.76 7.60
N LEU A 9 -26.33 51.68 8.37
CA LEU A 9 -25.63 50.39 8.17
C LEU A 9 -26.35 49.30 8.99
N MET A 10 -27.58 48.97 8.57
CA MET A 10 -28.23 47.69 8.90
C MET A 10 -28.71 47.08 7.58
N THR A 11 -28.52 45.77 7.44
CA THR A 11 -28.73 44.88 6.27
C THR A 11 -27.54 44.85 5.31
N ALA A 12 -26.82 43.75 5.06
CA ALA A 12 -27.17 42.33 5.18
C ALA A 12 -25.96 41.46 5.59
N PHE A 13 -25.95 40.94 6.82
CA PHE A 13 -25.43 39.58 7.05
C PHE A 13 -26.58 38.62 6.74
N ALA A 14 -26.78 38.35 5.45
CA ALA A 14 -27.47 37.13 5.09
C ALA A 14 -26.50 35.99 5.44
N GLY A 15 -26.78 35.31 6.56
CA GLY A 15 -26.15 34.03 6.84
C GLY A 15 -26.25 33.16 5.60
N ALA A 16 -25.15 32.52 5.22
CA ALA A 16 -25.23 31.40 4.29
C ALA A 16 -26.34 30.48 4.82
N ALA A 17 -27.40 30.31 4.05
CA ALA A 17 -28.43 29.36 4.39
C ALA A 17 -27.73 28.00 4.53
N ASP A 18 -27.70 27.44 5.74
CA ASP A 18 -27.29 26.06 5.98
C ASP A 18 -28.20 25.17 5.15
N THR A 19 -27.71 24.77 3.98
CA THR A 19 -28.36 23.74 3.18
C THR A 19 -28.45 22.49 4.02
N ALA A 20 -29.64 21.88 4.12
CA ALA A 20 -29.81 20.64 4.87
C ALA A 20 -28.76 19.60 4.44
N PRO A 21 -28.11 18.90 5.38
CA PRO A 21 -27.07 17.94 5.06
C PRO A 21 -27.64 16.81 4.20
N VAL A 22 -26.88 16.39 3.18
CA VAL A 22 -27.21 15.21 2.36
C VAL A 22 -26.84 13.93 3.10
N SER A 23 -27.50 12.81 2.79
CA SER A 23 -27.18 11.52 3.43
C SER A 23 -25.77 11.01 3.12
N GLY A 24 -25.22 11.38 1.96
CA GLY A 24 -23.93 10.87 1.44
C GLY A 24 -23.97 9.39 1.02
N ILE A 25 -25.16 8.80 0.95
CA ILE A 25 -25.37 7.40 0.53
C ILE A 25 -25.81 7.35 -0.93
N ASP A 26 -25.10 6.54 -1.72
CA ASP A 26 -25.43 6.31 -3.12
C ASP A 26 -26.64 5.35 -3.29
N THR A 27 -27.84 5.81 -2.96
CA THR A 27 -29.06 4.99 -3.00
C THR A 27 -29.47 4.55 -4.41
N GLN A 28 -29.00 5.25 -5.45
CA GLN A 28 -29.26 4.92 -6.86
C GLN A 28 -28.71 3.55 -7.30
N TYR A 29 -27.78 2.96 -6.54
CA TYR A 29 -27.19 1.65 -6.84
C TYR A 29 -27.80 0.49 -6.05
N ILE A 30 -28.79 0.75 -5.21
CA ILE A 30 -29.47 -0.29 -4.43
C ILE A 30 -30.18 -1.26 -5.38
N ASP A 31 -29.96 -2.55 -5.15
CA ASP A 31 -30.65 -3.65 -5.84
C ASP A 31 -31.79 -4.16 -4.96
N ALA A 32 -33.01 -3.69 -5.23
CA ALA A 32 -34.20 -4.08 -4.48
C ALA A 32 -34.53 -5.59 -4.57
N GLY A 33 -33.92 -6.32 -5.52
CA GLY A 33 -34.06 -7.78 -5.63
C GLY A 33 -33.20 -8.56 -4.62
N VAL A 34 -32.32 -7.90 -3.88
CA VAL A 34 -31.47 -8.51 -2.85
C VAL A 34 -31.84 -7.92 -1.50
N ARG A 35 -32.07 -8.76 -0.50
CA ARG A 35 -32.34 -8.29 0.85
C ARG A 35 -31.04 -7.87 1.56
N PRO A 36 -31.02 -6.77 2.33
CA PRO A 36 -29.83 -6.40 3.12
C PRO A 36 -29.45 -7.46 4.16
N GLN A 37 -30.41 -8.28 4.60
CA GLN A 37 -30.18 -9.38 5.54
C GLN A 37 -29.55 -10.62 4.88
N ASP A 38 -29.57 -10.71 3.54
CA ASP A 38 -29.07 -11.87 2.81
C ASP A 38 -27.71 -11.61 2.13
N ASP A 39 -27.51 -10.41 1.58
CA ASP A 39 -26.20 -9.97 1.07
C ASP A 39 -26.16 -8.43 1.06
N PHE A 40 -25.58 -7.85 2.11
CA PHE A 40 -25.59 -6.40 2.29
C PHE A 40 -24.80 -5.65 1.21
N TYR A 41 -23.64 -6.20 0.82
CA TYR A 41 -22.82 -5.64 -0.26
C TYR A 41 -23.57 -5.63 -1.60
N ARG A 42 -24.26 -6.73 -1.97
CA ARG A 42 -25.06 -6.77 -3.20
C ARG A 42 -26.35 -5.97 -3.10
N TYR A 43 -27.00 -5.90 -1.93
CA TYR A 43 -28.14 -5.00 -1.73
C TYR A 43 -27.74 -3.56 -2.04
N LEU A 44 -26.63 -3.08 -1.46
CA LEU A 44 -26.22 -1.68 -1.61
C LEU A 44 -25.60 -1.37 -2.98
N ASN A 45 -24.84 -2.31 -3.55
CA ASN A 45 -24.02 -2.05 -4.73
C ASN A 45 -24.51 -2.82 -5.98
N GLY A 46 -25.56 -3.62 -5.89
CA GLY A 46 -25.97 -4.55 -6.94
C GLY A 46 -26.36 -3.88 -8.24
N GLY A 47 -27.04 -2.72 -8.18
CA GLY A 47 -27.34 -1.90 -9.35
C GLY A 47 -26.05 -1.47 -10.07
N TRP A 48 -25.04 -1.03 -9.32
CA TRP A 48 -23.73 -0.69 -9.88
C TRP A 48 -22.99 -1.93 -10.41
N LEU A 49 -22.97 -3.05 -9.69
CA LEU A 49 -22.26 -4.27 -10.11
C LEU A 49 -22.79 -4.84 -11.43
N LYS A 50 -24.11 -4.71 -11.67
CA LYS A 50 -24.80 -5.13 -12.89
C LYS A 50 -24.41 -4.27 -14.10
N THR A 51 -24.25 -2.95 -13.92
CA THR A 51 -24.02 -2.02 -15.04
C THR A 51 -22.55 -1.61 -15.22
N ALA A 52 -21.74 -1.70 -14.16
CA ALA A 52 -20.36 -1.27 -14.18
C ALA A 52 -19.50 -2.16 -15.09
N GLN A 53 -18.84 -1.49 -16.03
CA GLN A 53 -17.80 -2.06 -16.87
C GLN A 53 -16.44 -1.65 -16.29
N ILE A 54 -15.53 -2.62 -16.15
CA ILE A 54 -14.14 -2.31 -15.84
C ILE A 54 -13.55 -1.68 -17.11
N PRO A 55 -13.04 -0.44 -17.07
CA PRO A 55 -12.41 0.16 -18.24
C PRO A 55 -11.31 -0.75 -18.80
N GLU A 56 -11.14 -0.74 -20.13
CA GLU A 56 -10.21 -1.65 -20.80
C GLU A 56 -8.75 -1.44 -20.35
N ASP A 57 -8.41 -0.22 -19.89
CA ASP A 57 -7.10 0.15 -19.38
C ASP A 57 -6.91 -0.12 -17.87
N LYS A 58 -7.86 -0.84 -17.24
CA LYS A 58 -7.86 -1.12 -15.80
C LYS A 58 -8.07 -2.60 -15.49
N SER A 59 -7.48 -3.06 -14.40
CA SER A 59 -7.66 -4.41 -13.86
C SER A 59 -8.81 -4.52 -12.85
N SER A 60 -9.22 -3.38 -12.29
CA SER A 60 -10.37 -3.24 -11.42
C SER A 60 -11.00 -1.87 -11.56
N TRP A 61 -12.27 -1.77 -11.18
CA TRP A 61 -13.02 -0.53 -11.15
C TRP A 61 -13.87 -0.46 -9.89
N GLY A 62 -14.13 0.73 -9.37
CA GLY A 62 -14.78 0.91 -8.07
C GLY A 62 -14.33 2.19 -7.38
N THR A 63 -14.70 2.36 -6.12
CA THR A 63 -14.47 3.58 -5.33
C THR A 63 -13.00 4.03 -5.35
N PHE A 64 -12.08 3.18 -4.90
CA PHE A 64 -10.65 3.51 -4.86
C PHE A 64 -10.05 3.73 -6.25
N ALA A 65 -10.36 2.88 -7.22
CA ALA A 65 -9.82 2.97 -8.58
C ALA A 65 -10.29 4.25 -9.28
N LYS A 66 -11.56 4.62 -9.09
CA LYS A 66 -12.13 5.85 -9.62
C LYS A 66 -11.46 7.08 -9.02
N LEU A 67 -11.34 7.17 -7.70
CA LEU A 67 -10.69 8.32 -7.06
C LEU A 67 -9.23 8.50 -7.51
N ARG A 68 -8.49 7.39 -7.67
CA ARG A 68 -7.14 7.46 -8.24
C ARG A 68 -7.18 8.00 -9.66
N ASP A 69 -8.12 7.54 -10.49
CA ASP A 69 -8.25 8.04 -11.87
C ASP A 69 -8.69 9.51 -11.94
N ASP A 70 -9.54 9.96 -11.02
CA ASP A 70 -10.00 11.36 -10.93
C ASP A 70 -8.88 12.34 -10.52
N VAL A 71 -7.91 11.87 -9.72
CA VAL A 71 -6.74 12.67 -9.30
C VAL A 71 -5.72 12.82 -10.43
N LEU A 72 -5.61 11.85 -11.35
CA LEU A 72 -4.59 11.88 -12.41
C LEU A 72 -4.67 13.13 -13.32
N PRO A 73 -5.84 13.58 -13.81
CA PRO A 73 -5.96 14.84 -14.55
C PRO A 73 -5.52 16.08 -13.75
N GLN A 74 -5.77 16.11 -12.44
CA GLN A 74 -5.38 17.22 -11.57
C GLN A 74 -3.85 17.31 -11.46
N LEU A 75 -3.19 16.16 -11.24
CA LEU A 75 -1.74 16.07 -11.23
C LEU A 75 -1.14 16.42 -12.59
N ARG A 76 -1.74 15.91 -13.68
CA ARG A 76 -1.33 16.25 -15.04
C ARG A 76 -1.36 17.76 -15.27
N ALA A 77 -2.44 18.44 -14.88
CA ALA A 77 -2.57 19.89 -15.05
C ALA A 77 -1.47 20.65 -14.30
N ILE A 78 -1.14 20.24 -13.07
CA ILE A 78 -0.01 20.80 -12.31
C ILE A 78 1.32 20.59 -13.04
N ILE A 79 1.55 19.38 -13.55
CA ILE A 79 2.79 19.01 -14.24
C ILE A 79 2.95 19.79 -15.54
N GLU A 80 1.91 19.86 -16.36
CA GLU A 80 1.92 20.61 -17.64
C GLU A 80 2.07 22.12 -17.38
N ALA A 81 1.49 22.67 -16.30
CA ALA A 81 1.72 24.05 -15.90
C ALA A 81 3.19 24.29 -15.49
N ALA A 82 3.81 23.38 -14.74
CA ALA A 82 5.22 23.44 -14.37
C ALA A 82 6.16 23.30 -15.59
N GLU A 83 5.76 22.52 -16.60
CA GLU A 83 6.48 22.42 -17.87
C GLU A 83 6.39 23.72 -18.68
N ALA A 84 5.20 24.33 -18.74
CA ALA A 84 4.93 25.53 -19.53
C ALA A 84 5.47 26.83 -18.90
N ASP A 85 5.76 26.83 -17.60
CA ASP A 85 6.29 28.00 -16.89
C ASP A 85 7.68 28.41 -17.42
N LYS A 86 7.71 29.50 -18.19
CA LYS A 86 8.95 30.08 -18.76
C LYS A 86 9.86 30.72 -17.71
N THR A 87 9.36 30.94 -16.50
CA THR A 87 10.12 31.54 -15.38
C THR A 87 10.78 30.50 -14.48
N ARG A 88 10.54 29.20 -14.73
CA ARG A 88 11.11 28.11 -13.94
C ARG A 88 12.64 28.17 -13.92
N LYS A 89 13.23 28.06 -12.73
CA LYS A 89 14.69 28.10 -12.54
C LYS A 89 15.33 26.79 -12.96
N ALA A 90 16.50 26.84 -13.59
CA ALA A 90 17.31 25.66 -13.87
C ALA A 90 17.64 24.92 -12.56
N GLY A 91 17.44 23.61 -12.54
CA GLY A 91 17.61 22.79 -11.32
C GLY A 91 16.51 22.99 -10.26
N GLY A 92 15.52 23.87 -10.48
CA GLY A 92 14.37 24.04 -9.60
C GLY A 92 13.33 22.94 -9.78
N ASP A 93 12.43 22.78 -8.80
CA ASP A 93 11.49 21.65 -8.79
C ASP A 93 10.50 21.66 -9.96
N ALA A 94 10.05 22.85 -10.40
CA ALA A 94 9.20 22.98 -11.59
C ALA A 94 9.91 22.48 -12.87
N GLN A 95 11.22 22.76 -13.01
CA GLN A 95 12.00 22.21 -14.13
C GLN A 95 12.11 20.69 -14.04
N LYS A 96 12.41 20.14 -12.85
CA LYS A 96 12.51 18.69 -12.66
C LYS A 96 11.20 17.97 -13.00
N ILE A 97 10.07 18.50 -12.53
CA ILE A 97 8.73 17.97 -12.80
C ILE A 97 8.45 17.98 -14.30
N GLY A 98 8.55 19.16 -14.94
CA GLY A 98 8.23 19.30 -16.36
C GLY A 98 9.16 18.50 -17.26
N ASP A 99 10.47 18.47 -16.97
CA ASP A 99 11.43 17.78 -17.83
C ASP A 99 11.38 16.25 -17.66
N MET A 100 11.01 15.74 -16.48
CA MET A 100 10.73 14.31 -16.29
C MET A 100 9.52 13.89 -17.14
N TYR A 101 8.44 14.66 -17.06
CA TYR A 101 7.22 14.42 -17.83
C TYR A 101 7.49 14.49 -19.34
N ALA A 102 8.13 15.56 -19.81
CA ALA A 102 8.48 15.75 -21.22
C ALA A 102 9.38 14.62 -21.76
N SER A 103 10.34 14.14 -20.94
CA SER A 103 11.21 13.02 -21.33
C SER A 103 10.43 11.72 -21.50
N PHE A 104 9.36 11.50 -20.73
CA PHE A 104 8.50 10.33 -20.90
C PHE A 104 7.62 10.47 -22.14
N MET A 105 7.14 11.67 -22.45
CA MET A 105 6.22 11.92 -23.56
C MET A 105 6.89 11.90 -24.95
N ASP A 106 8.23 12.03 -25.04
CA ASP A 106 8.96 12.04 -26.32
C ASP A 106 9.19 10.62 -26.90
N GLU A 107 8.13 10.04 -27.48
CA GLU A 107 8.17 8.71 -28.09
C GLU A 107 9.21 8.60 -29.21
N LYS A 108 9.32 9.62 -30.06
CA LYS A 108 10.28 9.62 -31.17
C LYS A 108 11.72 9.46 -30.68
N LYS A 109 12.06 10.13 -29.58
CA LYS A 109 13.37 9.99 -28.96
C LYS A 109 13.59 8.57 -28.44
N LEU A 110 12.61 7.98 -27.74
CA LEU A 110 12.72 6.63 -27.20
C LEU A 110 12.87 5.57 -28.31
N GLU A 111 12.11 5.69 -29.40
CA GLU A 111 12.26 4.82 -30.58
C GLU A 111 13.66 4.91 -31.18
N SER A 112 14.21 6.13 -31.31
CA SER A 112 15.56 6.33 -31.87
C SER A 112 16.68 5.75 -30.98
N LEU A 113 16.45 5.71 -29.67
CA LEU A 113 17.41 5.23 -28.68
C LEU A 113 17.35 3.70 -28.52
N GLY A 114 16.16 3.10 -28.60
CA GLY A 114 15.98 1.67 -28.33
C GLY A 114 16.56 1.29 -26.96
N VAL A 115 17.40 0.26 -26.94
CA VAL A 115 18.09 -0.23 -25.72
C VAL A 115 19.41 0.50 -25.40
N LYS A 116 19.91 1.38 -26.29
CA LYS A 116 21.24 2.01 -26.18
C LYS A 116 21.50 2.73 -24.84
N PRO A 117 20.51 3.37 -24.18
CA PRO A 117 20.75 3.98 -22.86
C PRO A 117 21.24 3.01 -21.78
N LEU A 118 21.03 1.70 -21.95
CA LEU A 118 21.49 0.66 -21.02
C LEU A 118 22.86 0.07 -21.36
N ALA A 119 23.52 0.52 -22.44
CA ALA A 119 24.76 -0.10 -22.92
C ALA A 119 25.85 -0.18 -21.84
N GLY A 120 26.00 0.86 -21.00
CA GLY A 120 26.96 0.86 -19.89
C GLY A 120 26.67 -0.24 -18.87
N GLU A 121 25.41 -0.41 -18.46
CA GLU A 121 25.00 -1.39 -17.45
C GLU A 121 25.00 -2.82 -17.99
N LEU A 122 24.56 -3.02 -19.24
CA LEU A 122 24.67 -4.31 -19.91
C LEU A 122 26.15 -4.72 -20.06
N ASN A 123 27.03 -3.80 -20.45
CA ASN A 123 28.46 -4.08 -20.54
C ASN A 123 29.07 -4.41 -19.18
N ARG A 124 28.66 -3.71 -18.10
CA ARG A 124 29.07 -4.02 -16.73
C ARG A 124 28.74 -5.46 -16.35
N ILE A 125 27.50 -5.92 -16.61
CA ILE A 125 27.07 -7.29 -16.31
C ILE A 125 27.84 -8.29 -17.20
N ARG A 126 27.94 -8.03 -18.50
CA ARG A 126 28.61 -8.89 -19.48
C ARG A 126 30.11 -9.03 -19.25
N ALA A 127 30.76 -8.03 -18.66
CA ALA A 127 32.19 -8.04 -18.37
C ALA A 127 32.57 -8.89 -17.14
N ILE A 128 31.59 -9.33 -16.33
CA ILE A 128 31.87 -10.17 -15.16
C ILE A 128 32.47 -11.52 -15.61
N LYS A 129 33.62 -11.85 -15.00
CA LYS A 129 34.41 -13.05 -15.27
C LYS A 129 34.24 -14.16 -14.22
N ASP A 130 33.83 -13.80 -13.01
CA ASP A 130 33.61 -14.73 -11.92
C ASP A 130 32.58 -14.18 -10.91
N LYS A 131 32.04 -15.08 -10.08
CA LYS A 131 30.97 -14.76 -9.12
C LYS A 131 31.43 -13.85 -7.97
N LYS A 132 32.73 -13.62 -7.76
CA LYS A 132 33.24 -12.74 -6.68
C LYS A 132 32.88 -11.27 -6.93
N ALA A 133 32.52 -10.90 -8.16
CA ALA A 133 32.03 -9.57 -8.48
C ALA A 133 30.54 -9.34 -8.13
N PHE A 134 29.77 -10.40 -7.85
CA PHE A 134 28.33 -10.29 -7.59
C PHE A 134 27.95 -9.47 -6.37
N PRO A 135 28.68 -9.51 -5.23
CA PRO A 135 28.40 -8.65 -4.09
C PRO A 135 28.32 -7.15 -4.45
N MET A 136 29.29 -6.68 -5.23
CA MET A 136 29.34 -5.29 -5.71
C MET A 136 28.31 -5.01 -6.81
N LEU A 137 28.10 -5.96 -7.73
CA LEU A 137 27.07 -5.81 -8.76
C LEU A 137 25.68 -5.69 -8.15
N ILE A 138 25.33 -6.55 -7.19
CA ILE A 138 24.03 -6.54 -6.50
C ILE A 138 23.82 -5.19 -5.79
N ALA A 139 24.84 -4.68 -5.10
CA ALA A 139 24.75 -3.36 -4.46
C ALA A 139 24.50 -2.24 -5.49
N HIS A 140 25.25 -2.23 -6.59
CA HIS A 140 25.09 -1.24 -7.68
C HIS A 140 23.71 -1.32 -8.34
N LEU A 141 23.26 -2.53 -8.70
CA LEU A 141 21.94 -2.76 -9.29
C LEU A 141 20.82 -2.32 -8.35
N GLY A 142 20.93 -2.61 -7.07
CA GLY A 142 20.00 -2.14 -6.04
C GLY A 142 19.94 -0.61 -5.96
N GLU A 143 21.09 0.08 -6.01
CA GLU A 143 21.18 1.54 -5.98
C GLU A 143 20.46 2.19 -7.19
N ILE A 144 20.57 1.61 -8.38
CA ILE A 144 19.86 2.09 -9.58
C ILE A 144 18.42 1.54 -9.70
N GLY A 145 17.91 0.87 -8.66
CA GLY A 145 16.52 0.42 -8.56
C GLY A 145 16.19 -0.81 -9.40
N VAL A 146 17.19 -1.64 -9.75
CA VAL A 146 17.00 -2.95 -10.37
C VAL A 146 16.77 -3.99 -9.29
N ALA A 147 15.80 -4.89 -9.51
CA ALA A 147 15.52 -5.97 -8.57
C ALA A 147 16.71 -6.94 -8.48
N THR A 148 17.10 -7.29 -7.27
CA THR A 148 18.22 -8.18 -6.94
C THR A 148 17.75 -9.38 -6.12
N PRO A 149 18.56 -10.45 -6.00
CA PRO A 149 18.19 -11.66 -5.24
C PRO A 149 17.83 -11.40 -3.78
N TYR A 150 18.38 -10.36 -3.16
CA TYR A 150 17.93 -9.86 -1.86
C TYR A 150 17.86 -8.33 -1.90
N GLY A 151 16.97 -7.77 -1.09
CA GLY A 151 16.85 -6.32 -0.89
C GLY A 151 17.67 -5.88 0.33
N LEU A 152 18.26 -4.69 0.23
CA LEU A 152 18.83 -3.96 1.36
C LEU A 152 18.00 -2.70 1.57
N TYR A 153 17.57 -2.44 2.80
CA TYR A 153 16.81 -1.25 3.14
C TYR A 153 17.25 -0.66 4.48
N VAL A 154 16.86 0.59 4.75
CA VAL A 154 17.03 1.24 6.07
C VAL A 154 15.65 1.58 6.63
N SER A 155 15.36 1.08 7.83
CA SER A 155 14.15 1.39 8.60
C SER A 155 14.51 1.65 10.06
N GLN A 156 13.52 2.04 10.88
CA GLN A 156 13.65 1.97 12.32
C GLN A 156 13.98 0.53 12.75
N ASP A 157 14.83 0.37 13.75
CA ASP A 157 15.06 -0.91 14.41
C ASP A 157 13.80 -1.28 15.20
N ALA A 158 13.21 -2.44 14.90
CA ALA A 158 11.95 -2.83 15.50
C ALA A 158 12.03 -3.04 17.01
N ARG A 159 13.20 -3.32 17.62
CA ARG A 159 13.35 -3.41 19.08
C ARG A 159 14.06 -2.22 19.71
N GLU A 160 14.52 -1.28 18.89
CA GLU A 160 15.20 -0.05 19.29
C GLU A 160 14.71 1.11 18.41
N SER A 161 13.43 1.46 18.52
CA SER A 161 12.71 2.35 17.58
C SER A 161 13.29 3.75 17.43
N THR A 162 14.21 4.16 18.32
CA THR A 162 14.93 5.44 18.31
C THR A 162 16.16 5.48 17.39
N ARG A 163 16.49 4.37 16.71
CA ARG A 163 17.60 4.31 15.74
C ARG A 163 17.18 3.68 14.42
N TYR A 164 17.88 4.05 13.37
CA TYR A 164 17.81 3.36 12.09
C TYR A 164 18.72 2.12 12.09
N ALA A 165 18.28 1.06 11.41
CA ALA A 165 19.05 -0.15 11.17
C ALA A 165 18.97 -0.56 9.70
N VAL A 166 19.98 -1.30 9.24
CA VAL A 166 19.99 -1.91 7.92
C VAL A 166 19.24 -3.25 8.00
N GLY A 167 18.25 -3.42 7.13
CA GLY A 167 17.53 -4.67 6.92
C GLY A 167 17.96 -5.38 5.63
N ILE A 168 17.98 -6.72 5.67
CA ILE A 168 18.19 -7.58 4.50
C ILE A 168 16.97 -8.50 4.36
N SER A 169 16.31 -8.46 3.20
CA SER A 169 15.07 -9.22 2.94
C SER A 169 15.14 -10.04 1.66
N GLN A 170 14.38 -11.14 1.62
CA GLN A 170 14.19 -11.93 0.41
C GLN A 170 13.66 -11.09 -0.76
N SER A 171 14.10 -11.39 -1.97
CA SER A 171 13.74 -10.69 -3.21
C SER A 171 14.03 -11.59 -4.42
N GLY A 172 13.98 -11.03 -5.63
CA GLY A 172 14.66 -11.60 -6.80
C GLY A 172 13.78 -12.36 -7.78
N LEU A 173 12.47 -12.42 -7.55
CA LEU A 173 11.51 -13.06 -8.46
C LEU A 173 10.95 -12.05 -9.48
N GLY A 174 10.61 -12.54 -10.68
CA GLY A 174 9.87 -11.74 -11.66
C GLY A 174 8.36 -11.91 -11.65
N LEU A 175 7.83 -12.89 -10.92
CA LEU A 175 6.41 -13.05 -10.64
C LEU A 175 6.01 -12.53 -9.25
N PRO A 176 4.71 -12.24 -9.01
CA PRO A 176 4.27 -11.54 -7.80
C PRO A 176 4.45 -12.28 -6.47
N ASP A 177 4.50 -13.62 -6.51
CA ASP A 177 4.67 -14.47 -5.33
C ASP A 177 5.40 -15.78 -5.68
N ARG A 178 6.05 -16.39 -4.68
CA ARG A 178 6.71 -17.70 -4.82
C ARG A 178 5.76 -18.79 -5.31
N ASP A 179 4.48 -18.72 -4.94
CA ASP A 179 3.48 -19.73 -5.31
C ASP A 179 3.30 -19.88 -6.83
N TYR A 180 3.58 -18.84 -7.63
CA TYR A 180 3.55 -18.93 -9.09
C TYR A 180 4.62 -19.89 -9.66
N TYR A 181 5.69 -20.14 -8.92
CA TYR A 181 6.75 -21.08 -9.30
C TYR A 181 6.52 -22.48 -8.70
N LEU A 182 5.86 -22.55 -7.53
CA LEU A 182 5.80 -23.77 -6.72
C LEU A 182 4.50 -24.55 -6.88
N LYS A 183 3.36 -23.90 -7.11
CA LYS A 183 2.04 -24.55 -7.21
C LYS A 183 1.75 -25.01 -8.63
N LYS A 184 2.46 -26.08 -9.04
CA LYS A 184 2.39 -26.65 -10.41
C LYS A 184 1.07 -27.36 -10.70
N ASP A 185 0.29 -27.69 -9.68
CA ASP A 185 -1.04 -28.30 -9.75
C ASP A 185 -2.16 -27.27 -10.00
N ASP A 186 -1.90 -25.97 -9.74
CA ASP A 186 -2.80 -24.89 -10.11
C ASP A 186 -2.62 -24.53 -11.59
N ALA A 187 -3.58 -24.92 -12.43
CA ALA A 187 -3.50 -24.74 -13.87
C ALA A 187 -3.32 -23.28 -14.32
N ARG A 188 -3.91 -22.30 -13.61
CA ARG A 188 -3.78 -20.88 -13.97
C ARG A 188 -2.39 -20.35 -13.61
N LEU A 189 -1.82 -20.77 -12.48
CA LEU A 189 -0.47 -20.38 -12.09
C LEU A 189 0.59 -21.04 -12.98
N ALA A 190 0.41 -22.33 -13.29
CA ALA A 190 1.30 -23.06 -14.20
C ALA A 190 1.32 -22.44 -15.62
N ASP A 191 0.16 -22.08 -16.18
CA ASP A 191 0.07 -21.38 -17.46
C ASP A 191 0.74 -19.99 -17.41
N THR A 192 0.57 -19.27 -16.30
CA THR A 192 1.24 -17.97 -16.09
C THR A 192 2.76 -18.11 -16.09
N LEU A 193 3.31 -19.16 -15.47
CA LEU A 193 4.75 -19.42 -15.44
C LEU A 193 5.31 -19.70 -16.85
N VAL A 194 4.57 -20.43 -17.69
CA VAL A 194 4.95 -20.67 -19.10
C VAL A 194 4.96 -19.36 -19.90
N LYS A 195 3.93 -18.53 -19.75
CA LYS A 195 3.86 -17.20 -20.39
C LYS A 195 4.97 -16.27 -19.91
N TYR A 196 5.35 -16.40 -18.64
CA TYR A 196 6.45 -15.66 -18.05
C TYR A 196 7.79 -16.05 -18.68
N GLU A 197 8.08 -17.34 -18.83
CA GLU A 197 9.30 -17.80 -19.52
C GLU A 197 9.39 -17.23 -20.96
N ALA A 198 8.28 -17.26 -21.69
CA ALA A 198 8.21 -16.67 -23.03
C ALA A 198 8.44 -15.14 -23.01
N HIS A 199 7.92 -14.45 -22.01
CA HIS A 199 8.15 -13.02 -21.82
C HIS A 199 9.63 -12.69 -21.52
N VAL A 200 10.27 -13.45 -20.62
CA VAL A 200 11.71 -13.33 -20.33
C VAL A 200 12.52 -13.52 -21.63
N ALA A 201 12.19 -14.53 -22.43
CA ALA A 201 12.86 -14.78 -23.71
C ALA A 201 12.68 -13.60 -24.69
N LYS A 202 11.47 -13.05 -24.82
CA LYS A 202 11.18 -11.90 -25.69
C LYS A 202 12.04 -10.69 -25.31
N ILE A 203 12.12 -10.35 -24.02
CA ILE A 203 12.89 -9.20 -23.54
C ILE A 203 14.39 -9.41 -23.68
N LEU A 204 14.91 -10.60 -23.36
CA LEU A 204 16.33 -10.93 -23.55
C LEU A 204 16.73 -10.84 -25.04
N ALA A 205 15.87 -11.33 -25.94
CA ALA A 205 16.10 -11.22 -27.38
C ALA A 205 16.16 -9.76 -27.85
N LEU A 206 15.22 -8.91 -27.39
CA LEU A 206 15.26 -7.47 -27.66
C LEU A 206 16.53 -6.79 -27.08
N GLY A 207 17.05 -7.29 -25.95
CA GLY A 207 18.31 -6.89 -25.33
C GLY A 207 19.59 -7.39 -26.05
N GLY A 208 19.43 -8.19 -27.12
CA GLY A 208 20.52 -8.69 -27.96
C GLY A 208 21.03 -10.09 -27.61
N ASP A 209 20.35 -10.84 -26.74
CA ASP A 209 20.69 -12.24 -26.46
C ASP A 209 20.31 -13.14 -27.64
N LYS A 210 21.31 -13.81 -28.24
CA LYS A 210 21.14 -14.73 -29.38
C LYS A 210 20.61 -16.11 -28.95
N HIS A 211 20.63 -16.41 -27.66
CA HIS A 211 20.18 -17.68 -27.07
C HIS A 211 19.02 -17.46 -26.10
N ALA A 212 18.25 -16.39 -26.28
CA ALA A 212 17.26 -15.89 -25.34
C ALA A 212 16.28 -16.94 -24.79
N ALA A 213 15.84 -17.92 -25.59
CA ALA A 213 14.95 -18.99 -25.13
C ALA A 213 15.64 -19.92 -24.10
N ALA A 214 16.89 -20.30 -24.35
CA ALA A 214 17.66 -21.12 -23.41
C ALA A 214 18.02 -20.33 -22.14
N SER A 215 18.41 -19.07 -22.31
CA SER A 215 18.69 -18.15 -21.19
C SER A 215 17.44 -17.94 -20.33
N ALA A 216 16.27 -17.73 -20.93
CA ALA A 216 15.01 -17.55 -20.22
C ALA A 216 14.65 -18.77 -19.37
N LYS A 217 14.75 -19.97 -19.94
CA LYS A 217 14.52 -21.22 -19.19
C LYS A 217 15.48 -21.34 -17.99
N ALA A 218 16.76 -21.00 -18.17
CA ALA A 218 17.75 -21.01 -17.10
C ALA A 218 17.43 -19.95 -16.02
N VAL A 219 17.00 -18.76 -16.41
CA VAL A 219 16.56 -17.68 -15.51
C VAL A 219 15.34 -18.12 -14.69
N VAL A 220 14.32 -18.70 -15.33
CA VAL A 220 13.11 -19.17 -14.63
C VAL A 220 13.44 -20.33 -13.68
N ALA A 221 14.37 -21.22 -14.05
CA ALA A 221 14.85 -22.28 -13.16
C ALA A 221 15.59 -21.70 -11.93
N LEU A 222 16.44 -20.68 -12.13
CA LEU A 222 17.09 -19.97 -11.03
C LEU A 222 16.08 -19.26 -10.12
N GLU A 223 15.12 -18.53 -10.69
CA GLU A 223 14.05 -17.88 -9.92
C GLU A 223 13.21 -18.91 -9.15
N SER A 224 12.96 -20.09 -9.72
CA SER A 224 12.28 -21.19 -9.02
C SER A 224 13.08 -21.69 -7.81
N ALA A 225 14.40 -21.82 -7.94
CA ALA A 225 15.27 -22.19 -6.82
C ALA A 225 15.29 -21.13 -5.70
N LEU A 226 15.26 -19.85 -6.07
CA LEU A 226 15.09 -18.75 -5.10
C LEU A 226 13.70 -18.82 -4.44
N ALA A 227 12.64 -19.06 -5.21
CA ALA A 227 11.27 -19.20 -4.72
C ALA A 227 11.12 -20.37 -3.74
N GLU A 228 11.81 -21.50 -3.95
CA GLU A 228 11.86 -22.62 -3.00
C GLU A 228 12.46 -22.22 -1.64
N ALA A 229 13.45 -21.32 -1.62
CA ALA A 229 14.08 -20.82 -0.40
C ALA A 229 13.30 -19.70 0.29
N GLN A 230 12.41 -19.00 -0.42
CA GLN A 230 11.65 -17.87 0.13
C GLN A 230 10.67 -18.31 1.22
N TRP A 231 10.46 -17.48 2.24
CA TRP A 231 9.34 -17.66 3.17
C TRP A 231 8.03 -17.30 2.48
N SER A 232 6.95 -17.96 2.88
CA SER A 232 5.58 -17.61 2.44
C SER A 232 5.16 -16.21 2.91
N LYS A 233 4.12 -15.64 2.30
CA LYS A 233 3.54 -14.37 2.75
C LYS A 233 3.05 -14.43 4.20
N VAL A 234 2.46 -15.56 4.60
CA VAL A 234 1.97 -15.78 5.98
C VAL A 234 3.13 -15.77 6.97
N GLU A 235 4.23 -16.48 6.70
CA GLU A 235 5.41 -16.44 7.57
C GLU A 235 6.03 -15.05 7.67
N ASN A 236 6.00 -14.29 6.57
CA ASN A 236 6.47 -12.90 6.54
C ASN A 236 5.57 -11.94 7.34
N ARG A 237 4.41 -12.37 7.82
CA ARG A 237 3.58 -11.55 8.71
C ARG A 237 4.15 -11.47 10.12
N ASP A 238 4.85 -12.49 10.60
CA ASP A 238 5.34 -12.54 11.97
C ASP A 238 6.51 -11.54 12.19
N PRO A 239 6.32 -10.46 12.98
CA PRO A 239 7.36 -9.46 13.21
C PRO A 239 8.51 -9.99 14.08
N VAL A 240 8.25 -10.94 14.99
CA VAL A 240 9.28 -11.55 15.85
C VAL A 240 10.14 -12.49 15.03
N LYS A 241 9.55 -13.35 14.20
CA LYS A 241 10.28 -14.27 13.32
C LYS A 241 11.15 -13.52 12.31
N ARG A 242 10.70 -12.35 11.83
CA ARG A 242 11.47 -11.49 10.91
C ARG A 242 12.55 -10.64 11.57
N TYR A 243 12.65 -10.63 12.90
CA TYR A 243 13.66 -9.85 13.61
C TYR A 243 14.85 -10.72 14.00
N ASN A 244 15.83 -10.82 13.10
CA ASN A 244 17.08 -11.55 13.35
C ASN A 244 18.26 -10.59 13.30
N LYS A 245 18.49 -9.88 14.41
CA LYS A 245 19.64 -8.99 14.59
C LYS A 245 20.92 -9.81 14.69
N MET A 246 21.91 -9.51 13.86
CA MET A 246 23.22 -10.17 13.87
C MET A 246 24.34 -9.22 13.49
N SER A 247 25.53 -9.46 14.03
CA SER A 247 26.72 -8.73 13.61
C SER A 247 27.03 -9.00 12.14
N ILE A 248 27.69 -8.05 11.46
CA ILE A 248 28.07 -8.19 10.05
C ILE A 248 28.90 -9.46 9.81
N ALA A 249 29.79 -9.81 10.74
CA ALA A 249 30.63 -11.01 10.65
C ALA A 249 29.82 -12.32 10.56
N LYS A 250 28.64 -12.38 11.20
CA LYS A 250 27.79 -13.57 11.18
C LYS A 250 27.07 -13.79 9.85
N LEU A 251 27.05 -12.81 8.95
CA LEU A 251 26.46 -13.00 7.62
C LEU A 251 27.19 -14.07 6.80
N ALA A 252 28.49 -14.26 7.04
CA ALA A 252 29.28 -15.30 6.41
C ALA A 252 28.87 -16.73 6.85
N GLU A 253 28.23 -16.87 8.02
CA GLU A 253 27.67 -18.16 8.47
C GLU A 253 26.43 -18.55 7.65
N LEU A 254 25.64 -17.55 7.19
CA LEU A 254 24.44 -17.77 6.39
C LEU A 254 24.74 -17.89 4.90
N ALA A 255 25.72 -17.16 4.39
CA ALA A 255 26.15 -17.21 3.00
C ALA A 255 27.69 -17.31 2.91
N PRO A 256 28.26 -18.50 3.12
CA PRO A 256 29.70 -18.72 3.09
C PRO A 256 30.31 -18.37 1.73
N GLY A 257 31.42 -17.63 1.74
CA GLY A 257 32.12 -17.22 0.52
C GLY A 257 31.54 -15.99 -0.19
N TYR A 258 30.38 -15.49 0.25
CA TYR A 258 29.82 -14.23 -0.23
C TYR A 258 30.47 -13.03 0.47
N ASP A 259 31.01 -12.09 -0.29
CA ASP A 259 31.74 -10.94 0.24
C ASP A 259 30.79 -9.83 0.75
N TRP A 260 30.21 -10.06 1.94
CA TRP A 260 29.31 -9.10 2.58
C TRP A 260 29.97 -7.77 2.91
N GLN A 261 31.27 -7.76 3.21
CA GLN A 261 31.99 -6.52 3.52
C GLN A 261 32.00 -5.60 2.30
N HIS A 262 32.37 -6.10 1.13
CA HIS A 262 32.34 -5.32 -0.10
C HIS A 262 30.91 -5.05 -0.58
N ALA A 263 29.95 -5.95 -0.35
CA ALA A 263 28.53 -5.67 -0.64
C ALA A 263 28.03 -4.44 0.13
N LEU A 264 28.25 -4.41 1.44
CA LEU A 264 27.81 -3.30 2.31
C LEU A 264 28.59 -2.01 2.03
N ALA A 265 29.88 -2.12 1.67
CA ALA A 265 30.68 -0.97 1.26
C ALA A 265 30.18 -0.37 -0.05
N ALA A 266 29.93 -1.20 -1.06
CA ALA A 266 29.37 -0.77 -2.35
C ALA A 266 27.96 -0.20 -2.19
N ALA A 267 27.16 -0.71 -1.25
CA ALA A 267 25.84 -0.15 -0.92
C ALA A 267 25.91 1.17 -0.14
N GLY A 268 27.10 1.62 0.28
CA GLY A 268 27.31 2.87 1.01
C GLY A 268 26.90 2.82 2.49
N VAL A 269 26.80 1.62 3.07
CA VAL A 269 26.42 1.39 4.48
C VAL A 269 27.54 0.83 5.34
N ALA A 270 28.66 0.40 4.75
CA ALA A 270 29.83 -0.02 5.53
C ALA A 270 30.30 1.10 6.47
N ASN A 271 30.75 0.71 7.66
CA ASN A 271 31.21 1.60 8.74
C ASN A 271 30.14 2.56 9.29
N LYS A 272 28.89 2.53 8.77
CA LYS A 272 27.75 3.27 9.36
C LYS A 272 26.96 2.43 10.35
N VAL A 273 27.16 1.11 10.34
CA VAL A 273 26.48 0.13 11.19
C VAL A 273 27.44 -0.99 11.59
N ASP A 274 27.19 -1.58 12.75
CA ASP A 274 27.90 -2.72 13.34
C ASP A 274 27.08 -4.03 13.27
N TYR A 275 25.77 -3.92 12.99
CA TYR A 275 24.85 -5.04 12.82
C TYR A 275 23.87 -4.81 11.67
N VAL A 276 23.21 -5.89 11.28
CA VAL A 276 22.06 -5.88 10.35
C VAL A 276 20.90 -6.69 10.93
N ILE A 277 19.70 -6.46 10.42
CA ILE A 277 18.51 -7.27 10.70
C ILE A 277 18.22 -8.11 9.45
N VAL A 278 18.40 -9.43 9.54
CA VAL A 278 18.05 -10.34 8.44
C VAL A 278 16.62 -10.81 8.63
N ASN A 279 15.73 -10.51 7.68
CA ASN A 279 14.33 -10.87 7.84
C ASN A 279 14.08 -12.37 7.68
N GLN A 280 14.78 -13.04 6.77
CA GLN A 280 14.63 -14.47 6.52
C GLN A 280 16.01 -15.15 6.46
N PRO A 281 16.62 -15.53 7.60
CA PRO A 281 17.95 -16.15 7.62
C PRO A 281 18.06 -17.40 6.74
N GLY A 282 17.01 -18.24 6.75
CA GLY A 282 16.95 -19.44 5.91
C GLY A 282 16.95 -19.13 4.41
N TYR A 283 16.37 -18.00 3.99
CA TYR A 283 16.42 -17.56 2.59
C TYR A 283 17.85 -17.20 2.18
N LEU A 284 18.63 -16.51 3.02
CA LEU A 284 20.02 -16.18 2.68
C LEU A 284 20.88 -17.43 2.48
N GLY A 285 20.66 -18.47 3.28
CA GLY A 285 21.27 -19.79 3.06
C GLY A 285 20.86 -20.42 1.72
N GLY A 286 19.57 -20.38 1.38
CA GLY A 286 19.07 -20.87 0.09
C GLY A 286 19.57 -20.05 -1.11
N PHE A 287 19.68 -18.73 -0.96
CA PHE A 287 20.31 -17.85 -1.95
C PHE A 287 21.78 -18.24 -2.18
N ASN A 288 22.56 -18.49 -1.13
CA ASN A 288 23.95 -18.92 -1.27
C ASN A 288 24.03 -20.28 -1.99
N ALA A 289 23.15 -21.23 -1.65
CA ALA A 289 23.09 -22.52 -2.34
C ALA A 289 22.75 -22.37 -3.84
N ALA A 290 21.82 -21.47 -4.19
CA ALA A 290 21.50 -21.16 -5.59
C ALA A 290 22.68 -20.46 -6.29
N LEU A 291 23.38 -19.58 -5.58
CA LEU A 291 24.58 -18.89 -6.05
C LEU A 291 25.66 -19.89 -6.44
N ASP A 292 25.94 -20.87 -5.59
CA ASP A 292 26.98 -21.88 -5.80
C ASP A 292 26.66 -22.82 -6.95
N LYS A 293 25.44 -23.38 -6.96
CA LYS A 293 25.01 -24.40 -7.92
C LYS A 293 24.81 -23.88 -9.34
N THR A 294 24.41 -22.63 -9.50
CA THR A 294 24.04 -22.05 -10.80
C THR A 294 25.25 -21.47 -11.50
N ASP A 295 25.46 -21.76 -12.78
CA ASP A 295 26.63 -21.28 -13.51
C ASP A 295 26.65 -19.74 -13.71
N LEU A 296 27.83 -19.21 -14.06
CA LEU A 296 28.04 -17.77 -14.24
C LEU A 296 27.18 -17.18 -15.37
N ALA A 297 26.96 -17.91 -16.47
CA ALA A 297 26.22 -17.42 -17.61
C ALA A 297 24.73 -17.26 -17.29
N THR A 298 24.16 -18.20 -16.53
CA THR A 298 22.79 -18.11 -16.02
C THR A 298 22.61 -16.90 -15.11
N TRP A 299 23.53 -16.65 -14.17
CA TRP A 299 23.49 -15.46 -13.33
C TRP A 299 23.60 -14.14 -14.10
N LYS A 300 24.46 -14.08 -15.12
CA LYS A 300 24.56 -12.89 -15.99
C LYS A 300 23.25 -12.66 -16.74
N SER A 301 22.65 -13.72 -17.29
CA SER A 301 21.35 -13.65 -17.95
C SER A 301 20.24 -13.19 -17.00
N TYR A 302 20.26 -13.64 -15.75
CA TYR A 302 19.34 -13.17 -14.71
C TYR A 302 19.49 -11.68 -14.43
N PHE A 303 20.71 -11.17 -14.25
CA PHE A 303 20.93 -9.74 -14.01
C PHE A 303 20.57 -8.89 -15.24
N GLU A 304 20.88 -9.35 -16.46
CA GLU A 304 20.44 -8.68 -17.68
C GLU A 304 18.91 -8.64 -17.78
N TRP A 305 18.24 -9.76 -17.49
CA TRP A 305 16.79 -9.84 -17.42
C TRP A 305 16.21 -8.83 -16.43
N GLN A 306 16.68 -8.80 -15.17
CA GLN A 306 16.15 -7.86 -14.17
C GLN A 306 16.37 -6.39 -14.56
N LEU A 307 17.53 -6.07 -15.15
CA LEU A 307 17.83 -4.72 -15.67
C LEU A 307 16.87 -4.34 -16.81
N LEU A 308 16.71 -5.22 -17.80
CA LEU A 308 15.85 -4.98 -18.96
C LEU A 308 14.39 -4.88 -18.55
N ARG A 309 13.92 -5.75 -17.66
CA ARG A 309 12.57 -5.71 -17.07
C ARG A 309 12.30 -4.36 -16.41
N ARG A 310 13.19 -3.90 -15.52
CA ARG A 310 13.08 -2.61 -14.82
C ARG A 310 13.05 -1.41 -15.78
N ALA A 311 13.79 -1.50 -16.88
CA ALA A 311 13.92 -0.42 -17.85
C ALA A 311 12.83 -0.43 -18.93
N SER A 312 12.22 -1.58 -19.22
CA SER A 312 11.31 -1.77 -20.36
C SER A 312 10.21 -0.72 -20.52
N PRO A 313 9.53 -0.25 -19.45
CA PRO A 313 8.54 0.83 -19.56
C PRO A 313 9.08 2.17 -20.08
N TYR A 314 10.39 2.36 -20.08
CA TYR A 314 11.11 3.60 -20.40
C TYR A 314 11.96 3.51 -21.68
N LEU A 315 11.90 2.39 -22.41
CA LEU A 315 12.63 2.16 -23.67
C LEU A 315 11.72 2.39 -24.88
N SER A 316 12.11 1.87 -26.05
CA SER A 316 11.29 1.86 -27.26
C SER A 316 10.01 1.03 -27.09
N LYS A 317 9.08 1.22 -28.03
CA LYS A 317 7.75 0.62 -28.05
C LYS A 317 7.79 -0.90 -27.89
N ASP A 318 8.70 -1.61 -28.55
CA ASP A 318 8.76 -3.07 -28.48
C ASP A 318 9.00 -3.59 -27.05
N PHE A 319 9.83 -2.90 -26.27
CA PHE A 319 10.05 -3.23 -24.85
C PHE A 319 8.84 -2.86 -24.01
N ALA A 320 8.30 -1.65 -24.19
CA ALA A 320 7.16 -1.19 -23.42
C ALA A 320 5.89 -2.01 -23.71
N ASP A 321 5.69 -2.48 -24.94
CA ASP A 321 4.65 -3.41 -25.37
C ASP A 321 4.87 -4.78 -24.72
N ALA A 322 6.04 -5.39 -24.88
CA ALA A 322 6.32 -6.70 -24.28
C ALA A 322 6.13 -6.70 -22.76
N ASN A 323 6.54 -5.64 -22.06
CA ASN A 323 6.32 -5.49 -20.62
C ASN A 323 4.82 -5.39 -20.28
N PHE A 324 4.05 -4.60 -21.03
CA PHE A 324 2.61 -4.47 -20.82
C PHE A 324 1.87 -5.78 -21.10
N ASP A 325 2.18 -6.45 -22.22
CA ASP A 325 1.57 -7.73 -22.62
C ASP A 325 1.62 -8.74 -21.47
N PHE A 326 2.74 -8.83 -20.76
CA PHE A 326 2.87 -9.75 -19.64
C PHE A 326 2.34 -9.15 -18.33
N TYR A 327 2.92 -8.05 -17.85
CA TYR A 327 2.65 -7.55 -16.50
C TYR A 327 1.28 -6.88 -16.34
N SER A 328 0.67 -6.42 -17.43
CA SER A 328 -0.67 -5.83 -17.40
C SER A 328 -1.72 -6.80 -17.95
N THR A 329 -1.51 -7.37 -19.14
CA THR A 329 -2.53 -8.24 -19.73
C THR A 329 -2.55 -9.62 -19.08
N VAL A 330 -1.44 -10.38 -19.09
CA VAL A 330 -1.42 -11.74 -18.52
C VAL A 330 -1.67 -11.75 -17.02
N LEU A 331 -1.01 -10.87 -16.24
CA LEU A 331 -1.13 -10.91 -14.77
C LEU A 331 -2.40 -10.24 -14.22
N THR A 332 -2.98 -9.27 -14.94
CA THR A 332 -4.03 -8.42 -14.36
C THR A 332 -5.27 -8.28 -15.25
N GLY A 333 -5.27 -8.86 -16.45
CA GLY A 333 -6.39 -8.85 -17.39
C GLY A 333 -6.63 -7.50 -18.10
N VAL A 334 -5.71 -6.53 -17.96
CA VAL A 334 -5.83 -5.23 -18.63
C VAL A 334 -5.70 -5.42 -20.13
N ALA A 335 -6.70 -4.96 -20.89
CA ALA A 335 -6.81 -5.23 -22.32
C ALA A 335 -6.05 -4.21 -23.17
N VAL A 336 -6.07 -2.94 -22.79
CA VAL A 336 -5.43 -1.85 -23.55
C VAL A 336 -4.52 -1.02 -22.67
N LYS A 337 -3.48 -0.45 -23.29
CA LYS A 337 -2.58 0.45 -22.58
C LYS A 337 -3.33 1.70 -22.15
N PRO A 338 -3.12 2.20 -20.91
CA PRO A 338 -3.62 3.51 -20.53
C PRO A 338 -2.98 4.58 -21.41
N PRO A 339 -3.63 5.75 -21.56
CA PRO A 339 -3.02 6.89 -22.21
C PRO A 339 -1.62 7.17 -21.65
N ARG A 340 -0.64 7.39 -22.52
CA ARG A 340 0.79 7.54 -22.17
C ARG A 340 1.03 8.55 -21.05
N TRP A 341 0.26 9.65 -21.04
CA TRP A 341 0.35 10.69 -20.02
C TRP A 341 0.09 10.16 -18.61
N LYS A 342 -0.78 9.14 -18.42
CA LYS A 342 -1.04 8.55 -17.10
C LYS A 342 0.22 7.87 -16.55
N SER A 343 0.96 7.16 -17.39
CA SER A 343 2.26 6.55 -17.03
C SER A 343 3.33 7.62 -16.76
N ALA A 344 3.34 8.71 -17.53
CA ALA A 344 4.25 9.84 -17.30
C ALA A 344 3.98 10.52 -15.94
N VAL A 345 2.70 10.77 -15.60
CA VAL A 345 2.30 11.28 -14.26
C VAL A 345 2.77 10.33 -13.17
N GLY A 346 2.55 9.01 -13.34
CA GLY A 346 3.02 8.01 -12.37
C GLY A 346 4.54 8.00 -12.17
N LEU A 347 5.35 8.23 -13.22
CA LEU A 347 6.80 8.37 -13.07
C LEU A 347 7.18 9.63 -12.27
N VAL A 348 6.53 10.76 -12.55
CA VAL A 348 6.74 12.00 -11.80
C VAL A 348 6.34 11.79 -10.33
N GLU A 349 5.20 11.16 -10.06
CA GLU A 349 4.75 10.85 -8.71
C GLU A 349 5.76 9.96 -7.97
N ASN A 350 6.23 8.89 -8.60
CA ASN A 350 7.20 7.97 -7.97
C ASN A 350 8.58 8.61 -7.72
N SER A 351 8.96 9.63 -8.50
CA SER A 351 10.31 10.23 -8.45
C SER A 351 10.37 11.55 -7.68
N LEU A 352 9.30 12.34 -7.76
CA LEU A 352 9.18 13.73 -7.29
C LEU A 352 7.87 13.96 -6.51
N GLY A 353 7.23 12.89 -6.04
CA GLY A 353 5.85 12.92 -5.53
C GLY A 353 5.61 13.86 -4.37
N GLU A 354 6.60 14.08 -3.50
CA GLU A 354 6.44 14.98 -2.35
C GLU A 354 6.38 16.46 -2.78
N VAL A 355 7.18 16.87 -3.77
CA VAL A 355 7.07 18.24 -4.30
C VAL A 355 5.87 18.43 -5.21
N LEU A 356 5.47 17.40 -5.97
CA LEU A 356 4.18 17.40 -6.67
C LEU A 356 3.01 17.51 -5.68
N GLY A 357 3.10 16.81 -4.55
CA GLY A 357 2.10 16.85 -3.49
C GLY A 357 1.96 18.20 -2.83
N LYS A 358 3.06 18.95 -2.67
CA LYS A 358 3.04 20.34 -2.20
C LYS A 358 2.19 21.23 -3.10
N LEU A 359 2.32 21.07 -4.43
CA LEU A 359 1.50 21.79 -5.41
C LEU A 359 0.05 21.32 -5.39
N TYR A 360 -0.19 20.01 -5.28
CA TYR A 360 -1.52 19.42 -5.21
C TYR A 360 -2.33 19.95 -4.02
N VAL A 361 -1.79 19.93 -2.80
CA VAL A 361 -2.54 20.40 -1.62
C VAL A 361 -2.81 21.89 -1.65
N GLY A 362 -1.91 22.68 -2.27
CA GLY A 362 -2.13 24.10 -2.47
C GLY A 362 -3.32 24.43 -3.38
N GLN A 363 -3.74 23.49 -4.24
CA GLN A 363 -4.86 23.69 -5.17
C GLN A 363 -6.13 22.93 -4.78
N TYR A 364 -6.00 21.72 -4.20
CA TYR A 364 -7.10 20.78 -4.10
C TYR A 364 -7.48 20.37 -2.66
N PHE A 365 -6.78 20.88 -1.63
CA PHE A 365 -7.05 20.52 -0.24
C PHE A 365 -7.38 21.73 0.65
N PRO A 366 -8.67 22.04 0.89
CA PRO A 366 -9.05 23.17 1.74
C PRO A 366 -8.80 22.89 3.23
N PRO A 367 -8.37 23.90 4.03
CA PRO A 367 -8.01 23.71 5.44
C PRO A 367 -9.12 23.14 6.34
N GLU A 368 -10.38 23.43 6.04
CA GLU A 368 -11.55 22.93 6.77
C GLU A 368 -11.56 21.40 6.92
N ARG A 369 -11.17 20.67 5.86
CA ARG A 369 -11.16 19.19 5.88
C ARG A 369 -10.20 18.66 6.91
N LYS A 370 -9.07 19.34 7.12
CA LYS A 370 -8.09 18.96 8.15
C LYS A 370 -8.69 19.12 9.55
N ALA A 371 -9.32 20.25 9.84
CA ALA A 371 -9.93 20.51 11.14
C ALA A 371 -11.04 19.49 11.49
N ARG A 372 -11.91 19.18 10.54
CA ARG A 372 -12.97 18.15 10.72
C ARG A 372 -12.40 16.75 10.92
N MET A 373 -11.32 16.42 10.22
CA MET A 373 -10.63 15.14 10.39
C MET A 373 -9.96 15.04 11.77
N GLU A 374 -9.38 16.13 12.29
CA GLU A 374 -8.81 16.18 13.65
C GLU A 374 -9.86 15.90 14.73
N GLU A 375 -11.08 16.41 14.55
CA GLU A 375 -12.21 16.12 15.44
C GLU A 375 -12.63 14.65 15.39
N LEU A 376 -12.76 14.06 14.19
CA LEU A 376 -13.08 12.63 14.04
C LEU A 376 -12.02 11.75 14.70
N VAL A 377 -10.73 12.03 14.49
CA VAL A 377 -9.64 11.28 15.13
C VAL A 377 -9.73 11.37 16.65
N LYS A 378 -9.98 12.55 17.21
CA LYS A 378 -10.16 12.73 18.65
C LYS A 378 -11.33 11.90 19.18
N ASN A 379 -12.45 11.88 18.48
CA ASN A 379 -13.64 11.12 18.87
C ASN A 379 -13.39 9.60 18.82
N LEU A 380 -12.68 9.12 17.78
CA LEU A 380 -12.30 7.71 17.64
C LEU A 380 -11.34 7.26 18.74
N LEU A 381 -10.32 8.07 19.08
CA LEU A 381 -9.41 7.77 20.19
C LEU A 381 -10.15 7.71 21.54
N ALA A 382 -11.11 8.60 21.77
CA ALA A 382 -11.95 8.58 22.97
C ALA A 382 -12.83 7.31 23.04
N ALA A 383 -13.43 6.91 21.91
CA ALA A 383 -14.21 5.69 21.82
C ALA A 383 -13.35 4.44 22.05
N TYR A 384 -12.14 4.39 21.48
CA TYR A 384 -11.20 3.29 21.66
C TYR A 384 -10.76 3.16 23.13
N LYS A 385 -10.46 4.29 23.78
CA LYS A 385 -10.14 4.35 25.21
C LYS A 385 -11.25 3.73 26.05
N SER A 386 -12.50 4.17 25.83
CA SER A 386 -13.65 3.62 26.55
C SER A 386 -13.86 2.13 26.25
N SER A 387 -13.60 1.71 25.01
CA SER A 387 -13.76 0.31 24.60
C SER A 387 -12.81 -0.62 25.37
N ILE A 388 -11.53 -0.26 25.45
CA ILE A 388 -10.49 -1.02 26.16
C ILE A 388 -10.89 -1.25 27.62
N ASP A 389 -11.41 -0.23 28.30
CA ASP A 389 -11.79 -0.32 29.72
C ASP A 389 -12.89 -1.37 29.94
N THR A 390 -13.78 -1.57 28.97
CA THR A 390 -14.94 -2.48 29.05
C THR A 390 -14.69 -3.90 28.56
N LEU A 391 -13.51 -4.22 28.02
CA LEU A 391 -13.22 -5.57 27.50
C LEU A 391 -13.24 -6.62 28.63
N ASP A 392 -14.02 -7.68 28.47
CA ASP A 392 -14.20 -8.74 29.48
C ASP A 392 -13.12 -9.84 29.41
N TRP A 393 -12.46 -9.96 28.27
CA TRP A 393 -11.49 -11.01 27.97
C TRP A 393 -10.03 -10.63 28.26
N MET A 394 -9.80 -9.40 28.75
CA MET A 394 -8.46 -8.83 28.97
C MET A 394 -8.27 -8.34 30.42
N SER A 395 -7.16 -8.73 31.03
CA SER A 395 -6.84 -8.36 32.42
C SER A 395 -6.63 -6.85 32.62
N PRO A 396 -6.77 -6.33 33.87
CA PRO A 396 -6.45 -4.93 34.18
C PRO A 396 -5.03 -4.51 33.78
N GLU A 397 -4.05 -5.41 33.92
CA GLU A 397 -2.65 -5.16 33.61
C GLU A 397 -2.43 -4.95 32.09
N THR A 398 -2.99 -5.83 31.26
CA THR A 398 -2.87 -5.70 29.80
C THR A 398 -3.68 -4.50 29.28
N LYS A 399 -4.84 -4.20 29.89
CA LYS A 399 -5.58 -2.95 29.63
C LYS A 399 -4.74 -1.71 29.88
N GLN A 400 -3.98 -1.67 30.98
CA GLN A 400 -3.10 -0.54 31.27
C GLN A 400 -2.03 -0.35 30.17
N GLN A 401 -1.45 -1.43 29.66
CA GLN A 401 -0.48 -1.38 28.55
C GLN A 401 -1.13 -0.91 27.24
N ALA A 402 -2.33 -1.42 26.92
CA ALA A 402 -3.09 -0.99 25.75
C ALA A 402 -3.44 0.51 25.82
N GLN A 403 -3.85 1.02 26.99
CA GLN A 403 -4.07 2.45 27.22
C GLN A 403 -2.79 3.27 27.06
N ALA A 404 -1.67 2.79 27.60
CA ALA A 404 -0.38 3.46 27.47
C ALA A 404 0.06 3.57 26.00
N LYS A 405 -0.22 2.54 25.19
CA LYS A 405 -0.01 2.57 23.74
C LYS A 405 -0.94 3.56 23.04
N LEU A 406 -2.24 3.48 23.30
CA LEU A 406 -3.25 4.36 22.70
C LEU A 406 -2.94 5.84 22.95
N ALA A 407 -2.51 6.19 24.17
CA ALA A 407 -2.16 7.55 24.56
C ALA A 407 -0.96 8.15 23.80
N LYS A 408 -0.16 7.31 23.12
CA LYS A 408 1.04 7.73 22.36
C LYS A 408 0.82 7.74 20.85
N PHE A 409 -0.40 7.50 20.37
CA PHE A 409 -0.70 7.57 18.94
C PHE A 409 -0.45 8.98 18.38
N THR A 410 0.24 9.06 17.25
CA THR A 410 0.50 10.32 16.54
C THR A 410 -0.30 10.38 15.23
N PRO A 411 -1.33 11.23 15.12
CA PRO A 411 -2.04 11.41 13.86
C PRO A 411 -1.32 12.39 12.92
N LYS A 412 -1.29 12.06 11.63
CA LYS A 412 -0.79 12.92 10.54
C LYS A 412 -1.86 13.05 9.46
N ILE A 413 -2.30 14.29 9.18
CA ILE A 413 -3.50 14.54 8.38
C ILE A 413 -3.19 15.50 7.23
N GLY A 414 -3.55 15.10 6.01
CA GLY A 414 -3.42 15.88 4.78
C GLY A 414 -2.04 15.81 4.15
N TYR A 415 -1.04 16.42 4.79
CA TYR A 415 0.29 16.65 4.20
C TYR A 415 1.40 16.86 5.24
N PRO A 416 2.68 16.65 4.87
CA PRO A 416 3.80 16.87 5.79
C PRO A 416 4.03 18.36 6.11
N ASN A 417 4.50 18.63 7.33
CA ASN A 417 4.92 19.97 7.74
C ASN A 417 6.27 20.36 7.11
N LYS A 418 7.11 19.36 6.81
CA LYS A 418 8.44 19.51 6.22
C LYS A 418 8.50 18.74 4.91
N TRP A 419 8.81 19.45 3.84
CA TRP A 419 8.95 18.88 2.50
C TRP A 419 10.38 18.39 2.25
N ARG A 420 10.51 17.26 1.56
CA ARG A 420 11.78 16.72 1.08
C ARG A 420 12.47 17.67 0.12
N ASP A 421 13.79 17.77 0.32
CA ASP A 421 14.68 18.48 -0.59
C ASP A 421 15.11 17.57 -1.76
N TYR A 422 14.89 18.06 -2.98
CA TYR A 422 15.26 17.40 -4.23
C TYR A 422 16.46 18.09 -4.92
N SER A 423 17.18 18.99 -4.24
CA SER A 423 18.31 19.74 -4.80
C SER A 423 19.39 18.86 -5.44
N SER A 424 19.66 17.67 -4.88
CA SER A 424 20.66 16.72 -5.39
C SER A 424 20.16 15.82 -6.53
N LEU A 425 18.87 15.83 -6.85
CA LEU A 425 18.31 15.05 -7.96
C LEU A 425 18.39 15.83 -9.28
N ALA A 426 19.28 15.40 -10.17
CA ALA A 426 19.35 15.95 -11.52
C ALA A 426 18.35 15.28 -12.47
N ILE A 427 17.49 16.08 -13.10
CA ILE A 427 16.61 15.65 -14.20
C ILE A 427 17.08 16.32 -15.49
N VAL A 428 17.40 15.49 -16.49
CA VAL A 428 17.92 15.89 -17.80
C VAL A 428 16.85 15.63 -18.86
N LYS A 429 16.41 16.69 -19.55
CA LYS A 429 15.41 16.58 -20.60
C LYS A 429 15.90 15.66 -21.73
N GLY A 430 15.08 14.69 -22.12
CA GLY A 430 15.36 13.74 -23.20
C GLY A 430 16.19 12.51 -22.79
N ASP A 431 16.54 12.36 -21.50
CA ASP A 431 17.23 11.20 -20.94
C ASP A 431 16.32 10.45 -19.95
N LEU A 432 15.27 9.80 -20.47
CA LEU A 432 14.26 9.16 -19.62
C LEU A 432 14.82 8.03 -18.75
N VAL A 433 15.60 7.12 -19.35
CA VAL A 433 16.20 5.98 -18.64
C VAL A 433 17.17 6.47 -17.57
N GLY A 434 18.05 7.43 -17.90
CA GLY A 434 18.95 8.03 -16.94
C GLY A 434 18.22 8.80 -15.84
N ASN A 435 17.11 9.49 -16.15
CA ASN A 435 16.27 10.15 -15.13
C ASN A 435 15.67 9.13 -14.16
N ALA A 436 15.15 8.01 -14.67
CA ALA A 436 14.60 6.94 -13.83
C ALA A 436 15.67 6.30 -12.94
N MET A 437 16.90 6.11 -13.44
CA MET A 437 18.03 5.61 -12.64
C MET A 437 18.49 6.66 -11.60
N ARG A 438 18.64 7.93 -11.98
CA ARG A 438 19.02 9.01 -11.04
C ARG A 438 17.99 9.20 -9.93
N ALA A 439 16.70 9.05 -10.23
CA ALA A 439 15.66 9.07 -9.21
C ALA A 439 15.81 7.90 -8.22
N SER A 440 16.13 6.69 -8.70
CA SER A 440 16.44 5.54 -7.83
C SER A 440 17.69 5.77 -6.98
N VAL A 441 18.78 6.29 -7.57
CA VAL A 441 20.01 6.65 -6.84
C VAL A 441 19.71 7.68 -5.75
N PHE A 442 18.93 8.73 -6.07
CA PHE A 442 18.51 9.72 -5.07
C PHE A 442 17.74 9.08 -3.91
N GLY A 443 16.81 8.16 -4.21
CA GLY A 443 16.05 7.42 -3.20
C GLY A 443 16.95 6.54 -2.31
N HIS A 444 17.89 5.81 -2.92
CA HIS A 444 18.88 5.01 -2.21
C HIS A 444 19.76 5.86 -1.30
N GLN A 445 20.34 6.94 -1.82
CA GLN A 445 21.20 7.85 -1.06
C GLN A 445 20.44 8.48 0.10
N ARG A 446 19.20 8.93 -0.12
CA ARG A 446 18.33 9.42 0.96
C ARG A 446 18.12 8.38 2.05
N MET A 447 17.84 7.13 1.68
CA MET A 447 17.64 6.03 2.62
C MET A 447 18.90 5.76 3.47
N ILE A 448 20.06 5.56 2.84
CA ILE A 448 21.30 5.22 3.57
C ILE A 448 21.86 6.40 4.38
N ASN A 449 21.54 7.65 4.00
CA ASN A 449 21.96 8.85 4.72
C ASN A 449 21.14 9.12 6.00
N LYS A 450 20.18 8.25 6.33
CA LYS A 450 19.50 8.22 7.63
C LYS A 450 20.34 7.54 8.71
N LEU A 451 21.22 6.60 8.33
CA LEU A 451 22.04 5.85 9.28
C LEU A 451 22.92 6.80 10.10
N GLY A 452 22.97 6.58 11.42
CA GLY A 452 23.68 7.42 12.38
C GLY A 452 22.99 8.75 12.73
N LYS A 453 21.83 9.06 12.14
CA LYS A 453 21.03 10.24 12.49
C LYS A 453 19.86 9.87 13.40
N PRO A 454 19.30 10.84 14.15
CA PRO A 454 18.03 10.66 14.85
C PRO A 454 16.89 10.31 13.89
N ILE A 455 15.87 9.61 14.40
CA ILE A 455 14.65 9.33 13.63
C ILE A 455 13.96 10.64 13.23
N ASP A 456 13.72 10.81 11.93
CA ASP A 456 12.89 11.89 11.41
C ASP A 456 11.41 11.55 11.64
N ARG A 457 10.83 12.12 12.71
CA ARG A 457 9.43 11.90 13.08
C ARG A 457 8.44 12.66 12.19
N GLU A 458 8.91 13.62 11.39
CA GLU A 458 8.06 14.37 10.45
C GLU A 458 7.93 13.69 9.08
N GLU A 459 8.69 12.62 8.83
CA GLU A 459 8.66 11.89 7.56
C GLU A 459 7.31 11.18 7.32
N TRP A 460 6.83 11.20 6.08
CA TRP A 460 5.63 10.48 5.64
C TRP A 460 5.98 9.30 4.72
N GLY A 461 5.23 8.20 4.87
CA GLY A 461 5.33 7.02 4.00
C GLY A 461 4.51 7.11 2.71
N MET A 462 3.59 8.08 2.60
CA MET A 462 2.72 8.31 1.44
C MET A 462 2.70 9.79 1.06
N THR A 463 2.46 10.08 -0.22
CA THR A 463 2.32 11.45 -0.71
C THR A 463 0.90 11.98 -0.46
N PRO A 464 0.69 13.31 -0.34
CA PRO A 464 -0.64 13.88 -0.10
C PRO A 464 -1.71 13.49 -1.13
N GLN A 465 -1.32 13.28 -2.38
CA GLN A 465 -2.21 12.90 -3.49
C GLN A 465 -2.57 11.40 -3.53
N THR A 466 -2.02 10.59 -2.63
CA THR A 466 -2.28 9.15 -2.58
C THR A 466 -3.67 8.86 -2.00
N ILE A 467 -4.49 8.04 -2.70
CA ILE A 467 -5.76 7.51 -2.17
C ILE A 467 -5.49 6.25 -1.35
N ASN A 468 -5.11 6.44 -0.09
CA ASN A 468 -4.93 5.39 0.90
C ASN A 468 -4.82 5.98 2.32
N ALA A 469 -4.62 5.15 3.34
CA ALA A 469 -4.18 5.51 4.68
C ALA A 469 -3.14 4.47 5.18
N TYR A 470 -2.45 4.75 6.30
CA TYR A 470 -1.56 3.76 6.91
C TYR A 470 -1.33 3.96 8.41
N TYR A 471 -0.99 2.85 9.08
CA TYR A 471 -0.37 2.80 10.40
C TYR A 471 1.10 2.35 10.32
N ASN A 472 1.97 2.94 11.14
CA ASN A 472 3.36 2.50 11.29
C ASN A 472 3.66 2.16 12.76
N SER A 473 3.92 0.87 13.03
CA SER A 473 4.17 0.37 14.39
C SER A 473 5.40 0.96 15.07
N THR A 474 6.49 1.17 14.35
CA THR A 474 7.73 1.70 14.95
C THR A 474 7.66 3.19 15.31
N MET A 475 6.65 3.87 14.76
CA MET A 475 6.38 5.29 15.01
C MET A 475 5.13 5.50 15.86
N ASN A 476 4.32 4.46 16.04
CA ASN A 476 2.98 4.50 16.63
C ASN A 476 2.15 5.66 16.05
N GLU A 477 2.13 5.76 14.71
CA GLU A 477 1.46 6.84 13.98
C GLU A 477 0.42 6.33 13.00
N ILE A 478 -0.62 7.14 12.78
CA ILE A 478 -1.67 6.93 11.77
C ILE A 478 -1.68 8.10 10.81
N VAL A 479 -1.79 7.84 9.52
CA VAL A 479 -1.55 8.84 8.48
C VAL A 479 -2.63 8.81 7.41
N PHE A 480 -3.20 9.98 7.12
CA PHE A 480 -4.30 10.18 6.16
C PHE A 480 -3.90 11.25 5.14
N PRO A 481 -3.37 10.86 3.97
CA PRO A 481 -3.14 11.76 2.83
C PRO A 481 -4.35 12.63 2.47
N ALA A 482 -4.10 13.84 1.97
CA ALA A 482 -5.14 14.79 1.59
C ALA A 482 -6.18 14.20 0.61
N ALA A 483 -5.74 13.37 -0.33
CA ALA A 483 -6.62 12.85 -1.37
C ALA A 483 -7.57 11.74 -0.90
N ILE A 484 -7.37 11.05 0.23
CA ILE A 484 -8.43 10.16 0.75
C ILE A 484 -9.57 10.95 1.41
N LEU A 485 -9.33 12.22 1.79
CA LEU A 485 -10.31 13.09 2.46
C LEU A 485 -11.25 13.77 1.45
N GLN A 486 -11.97 12.94 0.70
CA GLN A 486 -12.98 13.33 -0.26
C GLN A 486 -14.08 12.25 -0.38
N PRO A 487 -15.25 12.55 -0.96
CA PRO A 487 -16.33 11.58 -1.09
C PRO A 487 -15.89 10.35 -1.91
N PRO A 488 -16.37 9.14 -1.59
CA PRO A 488 -17.36 8.83 -0.56
C PRO A 488 -16.76 8.57 0.84
N PHE A 489 -15.45 8.76 1.04
CA PHE A 489 -14.84 8.57 2.36
C PHE A 489 -15.21 9.70 3.31
N PHE A 490 -15.07 10.94 2.83
CA PHE A 490 -15.31 12.13 3.63
C PHE A 490 -16.00 13.21 2.81
N ASP A 491 -17.16 13.64 3.29
CA ASP A 491 -17.89 14.79 2.73
C ASP A 491 -18.22 15.77 3.85
N ALA A 492 -17.61 16.96 3.80
CA ALA A 492 -17.84 18.03 4.78
C ALA A 492 -19.30 18.53 4.79
N LYS A 493 -20.07 18.28 3.72
CA LYS A 493 -21.47 18.69 3.58
C LYS A 493 -22.47 17.58 3.89
N ALA A 494 -22.01 16.35 4.09
CA ALA A 494 -22.89 15.23 4.43
C ALA A 494 -23.12 15.15 5.95
N ASP A 495 -24.20 14.49 6.34
CA ASP A 495 -24.49 14.11 7.72
C ASP A 495 -23.34 13.29 8.34
N ASP A 496 -23.12 13.44 9.64
CA ASP A 496 -21.97 12.80 10.29
C ASP A 496 -22.04 11.27 10.27
N ALA A 497 -23.24 10.66 10.23
CA ALA A 497 -23.36 9.21 10.25
C ALA A 497 -22.58 8.53 9.12
N VAL A 498 -22.62 9.07 7.89
CA VAL A 498 -21.87 8.52 6.76
C VAL A 498 -20.37 8.77 6.90
N ASN A 499 -19.96 9.95 7.41
CA ASN A 499 -18.54 10.24 7.63
C ASN A 499 -17.93 9.31 8.68
N TYR A 500 -18.65 9.01 9.77
CA TYR A 500 -18.22 8.02 10.74
C TYR A 500 -18.19 6.60 10.16
N GLY A 501 -19.19 6.23 9.35
CA GLY A 501 -19.25 4.93 8.68
C GLY A 501 -18.17 4.73 7.62
N ALA A 502 -17.73 5.81 6.98
CA ALA A 502 -16.73 5.79 5.92
C ALA A 502 -15.34 6.17 6.45
N ILE A 503 -14.93 7.45 6.43
CA ILE A 503 -13.59 7.85 6.91
C ILE A 503 -13.39 7.53 8.41
N GLY A 504 -14.43 7.57 9.24
CA GLY A 504 -14.36 7.18 10.65
C GLY A 504 -13.98 5.71 10.84
N ALA A 505 -14.53 4.82 10.01
CA ALA A 505 -14.14 3.41 9.99
C ALA A 505 -12.71 3.23 9.49
N VAL A 506 -12.24 4.04 8.53
CA VAL A 506 -10.82 4.05 8.12
C VAL A 506 -9.92 4.53 9.26
N ILE A 507 -10.30 5.56 10.01
CA ILE A 507 -9.56 6.00 11.20
C ILE A 507 -9.50 4.88 12.24
N GLY A 508 -10.64 4.26 12.52
CA GLY A 508 -10.73 3.11 13.42
C GLY A 508 -9.82 1.96 12.97
N HIS A 509 -9.80 1.68 11.66
CA HIS A 509 -8.95 0.66 11.04
C HIS A 509 -7.46 0.94 11.29
N GLU A 510 -6.98 2.17 11.01
CA GLU A 510 -5.58 2.53 11.25
C GLU A 510 -5.20 2.51 12.74
N ILE A 511 -6.12 2.87 13.65
CA ILE A 511 -5.87 2.72 15.09
C ILE A 511 -5.80 1.24 15.48
N SER A 512 -6.71 0.43 14.95
CA SER A 512 -6.76 -1.02 15.22
C SER A 512 -5.55 -1.78 14.68
N HIS A 513 -4.84 -1.30 13.65
CA HIS A 513 -3.54 -1.84 13.26
C HIS A 513 -2.50 -1.78 14.37
N GLY A 514 -2.58 -0.82 15.31
CA GLY A 514 -1.73 -0.83 16.50
C GLY A 514 -2.04 -1.95 17.48
N PHE A 515 -3.15 -2.65 17.29
CA PHE A 515 -3.63 -3.71 18.16
C PHE A 515 -3.97 -5.01 17.40
N ASP A 516 -3.62 -5.11 16.11
CA ASP A 516 -3.82 -6.33 15.31
C ASP A 516 -2.80 -7.43 15.67
N ASP A 517 -2.79 -8.55 14.93
CA ASP A 517 -1.88 -9.68 15.17
C ASP A 517 -0.39 -9.30 15.20
N LYS A 518 0.00 -8.21 14.51
CA LYS A 518 1.37 -7.69 14.45
C LYS A 518 1.56 -6.48 15.35
N GLY A 519 0.73 -5.46 15.22
CA GLY A 519 0.88 -4.20 15.95
C GLY A 519 0.74 -4.41 17.45
N SER A 520 -0.08 -5.36 17.90
CA SER A 520 -0.15 -5.77 19.31
C SER A 520 1.18 -6.22 19.91
N GLN A 521 2.18 -6.55 19.09
CA GLN A 521 3.49 -6.99 19.55
C GLN A 521 4.47 -5.82 19.74
N SER A 522 4.06 -4.58 19.45
CA SER A 522 4.86 -3.37 19.73
C SER A 522 4.21 -2.52 20.82
N ASP A 523 5.02 -1.91 21.68
CA ASP A 523 4.53 -0.95 22.68
C ASP A 523 4.28 0.45 22.09
N GLY A 524 3.83 1.39 22.94
CA GLY A 524 3.51 2.75 22.52
C GLY A 524 4.70 3.62 22.09
N ASP A 525 5.93 3.17 22.35
CA ASP A 525 7.15 3.81 21.85
C ASP A 525 7.63 3.18 20.53
N GLY A 526 6.90 2.18 20.03
CA GLY A 526 7.16 1.50 18.77
C GLY A 526 8.19 0.37 18.86
N ASN A 527 8.49 -0.11 20.07
CA ASN A 527 9.41 -1.24 20.26
C ASN A 527 8.64 -2.56 20.28
N LEU A 528 9.07 -3.51 19.46
CA LEU A 528 8.65 -4.91 19.43
C LEU A 528 8.98 -5.55 20.79
N ARG A 529 7.97 -5.64 21.64
CA ARG A 529 8.04 -6.08 23.03
C ARG A 529 6.74 -6.77 23.38
N ASP A 530 6.84 -7.92 24.04
CA ASP A 530 5.68 -8.56 24.62
C ASP A 530 5.25 -7.81 25.88
N TRP A 531 4.04 -7.24 25.83
CA TRP A 531 3.40 -6.51 26.94
C TRP A 531 2.11 -7.18 27.41
N TRP A 532 1.84 -8.38 26.91
CA TRP A 532 0.64 -9.16 27.23
C TRP A 532 0.90 -10.10 28.41
N THR A 533 -0.13 -10.37 29.20
CA THR A 533 -0.12 -11.61 30.00
C THR A 533 -0.29 -12.82 29.07
N LYS A 534 0.15 -13.99 29.52
CA LYS A 534 -0.01 -15.24 28.74
C LYS A 534 -1.48 -15.58 28.47
N GLU A 535 -2.35 -15.32 29.44
CA GLU A 535 -3.79 -15.58 29.35
C GLU A 535 -4.45 -14.65 28.32
N ASP A 536 -4.19 -13.34 28.42
CA ASP A 536 -4.76 -12.37 27.48
C ASP A 536 -4.27 -12.62 26.04
N ARG A 537 -3.01 -13.05 25.88
CA ARG A 537 -2.47 -13.42 24.57
C ARG A 537 -3.19 -14.64 24.00
N ALA A 538 -3.52 -15.63 24.84
CA ALA A 538 -4.30 -16.80 24.42
C ALA A 538 -5.74 -16.42 24.06
N ASN A 539 -6.38 -15.55 24.83
CA ASN A 539 -7.73 -15.03 24.55
C ASN A 539 -7.78 -14.27 23.22
N PHE A 540 -6.83 -13.36 23.00
CA PHE A 540 -6.69 -12.64 21.73
C PHE A 540 -6.48 -13.60 20.56
N LYS A 541 -5.60 -14.59 20.72
CA LYS A 541 -5.36 -15.60 19.69
C LYS A 541 -6.62 -16.39 19.35
N ALA A 542 -7.41 -16.81 20.34
CA ALA A 542 -8.64 -17.57 20.10
C ALA A 542 -9.65 -16.78 19.23
N LYS A 543 -9.79 -15.47 19.50
CA LYS A 543 -10.62 -14.58 18.67
C LYS A 543 -10.05 -14.38 17.27
N ALA A 544 -8.74 -14.20 17.16
CA ALA A 544 -8.04 -14.08 15.88
C ALA A 544 -8.18 -15.35 15.02
N ASP A 545 -8.04 -16.54 15.62
CA ASP A 545 -8.21 -17.83 14.94
C ASP A 545 -9.65 -18.02 14.45
N ALA A 546 -10.65 -17.56 15.21
CA ALA A 546 -12.04 -17.57 14.75
C ALA A 546 -12.24 -16.68 13.52
N LEU A 547 -11.57 -15.52 13.47
CA LEU A 547 -11.59 -14.63 12.30
C LEU A 547 -10.88 -15.24 11.09
N VAL A 548 -9.73 -15.91 11.31
CA VAL A 548 -9.05 -16.68 10.24
C VAL A 548 -10.02 -17.69 9.64
N LYS A 549 -10.66 -18.52 10.47
CA LYS A 549 -11.61 -19.53 10.02
C LYS A 549 -12.80 -18.93 9.28
N GLN A 550 -13.32 -17.80 9.73
CA GLN A 550 -14.39 -17.08 9.04
C GLN A 550 -13.97 -16.72 7.61
N TYR A 551 -12.79 -16.10 7.46
CA TYR A 551 -12.35 -15.60 6.15
C TYR A 551 -11.84 -16.70 5.22
N ASP A 552 -11.27 -17.80 5.74
CA ASP A 552 -10.94 -19.00 4.93
C ASP A 552 -12.18 -19.60 4.23
N GLY A 553 -13.37 -19.37 4.80
CA GLY A 553 -14.64 -19.78 4.21
C GLY A 553 -15.05 -18.98 2.96
N TYR A 554 -14.41 -17.85 2.67
CA TYR A 554 -14.80 -16.97 1.57
C TYR A 554 -14.02 -17.28 0.29
N SER A 555 -14.72 -17.26 -0.85
CA SER A 555 -14.15 -17.53 -2.17
C SER A 555 -14.64 -16.49 -3.19
N PRO A 556 -13.80 -15.52 -3.61
CA PRO A 556 -14.20 -14.52 -4.62
C PRO A 556 -14.27 -15.12 -6.02
N ILE A 557 -13.48 -16.17 -6.27
CA ILE A 557 -13.42 -16.93 -7.52
C ILE A 557 -13.43 -18.41 -7.16
N LYS A 558 -14.28 -19.18 -7.82
CA LYS A 558 -14.39 -20.63 -7.60
C LYS A 558 -13.01 -21.30 -7.61
N GLY A 559 -12.68 -22.03 -6.54
CA GLY A 559 -11.39 -22.72 -6.37
C GLY A 559 -10.30 -21.87 -5.72
N TYR A 560 -10.51 -20.57 -5.55
CA TYR A 560 -9.62 -19.66 -4.83
C TYR A 560 -10.32 -19.15 -3.57
N HIS A 561 -9.79 -19.52 -2.42
CA HIS A 561 -10.26 -19.05 -1.12
C HIS A 561 -9.40 -17.88 -0.63
N VAL A 562 -10.01 -16.96 0.11
CA VAL A 562 -9.27 -15.98 0.89
C VAL A 562 -8.38 -16.75 1.87
N ASN A 563 -7.13 -16.32 2.01
CA ASN A 563 -6.24 -16.84 3.05
C ASN A 563 -6.45 -16.00 4.31
N GLY A 564 -7.22 -16.53 5.27
CA GLY A 564 -7.57 -15.86 6.52
C GLY A 564 -6.33 -15.51 7.35
N ALA A 565 -5.29 -16.34 7.33
CA ALA A 565 -4.03 -16.07 8.03
C ALA A 565 -3.22 -14.95 7.36
N LEU A 566 -3.22 -14.87 6.03
CA LEU A 566 -2.61 -13.76 5.28
C LEU A 566 -3.35 -12.45 5.54
N THR A 567 -4.68 -12.51 5.60
CA THR A 567 -5.55 -11.34 5.70
C THR A 567 -5.90 -10.90 7.12
N LEU A 568 -5.44 -11.65 8.12
CA LEU A 568 -5.85 -11.51 9.52
C LEU A 568 -5.78 -10.08 10.06
N GLY A 569 -4.64 -9.40 9.90
CA GLY A 569 -4.47 -8.05 10.45
C GLY A 569 -5.43 -7.04 9.86
N GLU A 570 -5.67 -7.11 8.54
CA GLU A 570 -6.64 -6.26 7.85
C GLU A 570 -8.07 -6.56 8.28
N ASN A 571 -8.40 -7.85 8.46
CA ASN A 571 -9.72 -8.27 8.90
C ASN A 571 -9.97 -7.86 10.37
N ILE A 572 -8.96 -7.92 11.25
CA ILE A 572 -9.04 -7.40 12.62
C ILE A 572 -9.27 -5.90 12.57
N ALA A 573 -8.47 -5.18 11.75
CA ALA A 573 -8.54 -3.74 11.64
C ALA A 573 -9.90 -3.26 11.09
N ASP A 574 -10.48 -3.94 10.09
CA ASP A 574 -11.85 -3.64 9.63
C ASP A 574 -12.88 -3.89 10.73
N ASN A 575 -12.82 -5.08 11.33
CA ASN A 575 -13.83 -5.52 12.27
C ASN A 575 -13.89 -4.64 13.53
N SER A 576 -12.71 -4.31 14.07
CA SER A 576 -12.59 -3.39 15.20
C SER A 576 -12.76 -1.94 14.79
N GLY A 577 -12.25 -1.53 13.63
CA GLY A 577 -12.37 -0.16 13.14
C GLY A 577 -13.82 0.28 12.99
N VAL A 578 -14.67 -0.56 12.40
CA VAL A 578 -16.12 -0.30 12.30
C VAL A 578 -16.80 -0.26 13.67
N ALA A 579 -16.45 -1.20 14.56
CA ALA A 579 -17.04 -1.25 15.90
C ALA A 579 -16.72 0.02 16.71
N ILE A 580 -15.47 0.49 16.67
CA ILE A 580 -15.04 1.71 17.35
C ILE A 580 -15.64 2.95 16.68
N ALA A 581 -15.69 3.00 15.34
CA ALA A 581 -16.32 4.11 14.63
C ALA A 581 -17.81 4.24 14.97
N TYR A 582 -18.52 3.12 15.13
CA TYR A 582 -19.91 3.13 15.55
C TYR A 582 -20.08 3.65 16.98
N LYS A 583 -19.21 3.24 17.90
CA LYS A 583 -19.18 3.79 19.28
C LYS A 583 -18.91 5.30 19.26
N ALA A 584 -17.95 5.75 18.46
CA ALA A 584 -17.62 7.18 18.34
C ALA A 584 -18.77 8.00 17.75
N TYR A 585 -19.47 7.46 16.76
CA TYR A 585 -20.68 8.05 16.20
C TYR A 585 -21.79 8.16 17.25
N LYS A 586 -22.08 7.10 18.00
CA LYS A 586 -23.09 7.15 19.07
C LYS A 586 -22.73 8.17 20.17
N LEU A 587 -21.44 8.28 20.51
CA LEU A 587 -20.96 9.29 21.45
C LEU A 587 -21.14 10.72 20.92
N SER A 588 -20.93 10.96 19.62
CA SER A 588 -21.06 12.30 19.03
C SER A 588 -22.50 12.82 19.04
N LEU A 589 -23.49 11.93 19.09
CA LEU A 589 -24.90 12.30 19.22
C LEU A 589 -25.26 12.90 20.59
N GLY A 590 -24.43 12.70 21.61
CA GLY A 590 -24.68 13.24 22.95
C GLY A 590 -26.02 12.80 23.56
N GLY A 591 -26.46 11.58 23.24
CA GLY A 591 -27.75 11.02 23.68
C GLY A 591 -28.98 11.45 22.87
N LYS A 592 -28.81 12.26 21.81
CA LYS A 592 -29.89 12.61 20.89
C LYS A 592 -30.07 11.53 19.82
N GLU A 593 -31.28 11.42 19.28
CA GLU A 593 -31.50 10.62 18.07
C GLU A 593 -30.91 11.32 16.84
N ALA A 594 -30.30 10.55 15.96
CA ALA A 594 -29.84 11.06 14.68
C ALA A 594 -31.04 11.33 13.76
N PRO A 595 -30.98 12.39 12.91
CA PRO A 595 -32.06 12.68 11.98
C PRO A 595 -32.26 11.53 10.99
N VAL A 596 -33.51 11.30 10.56
CA VAL A 596 -33.81 10.45 9.40
C VAL A 596 -33.64 11.28 8.14
N ILE A 597 -32.79 10.83 7.22
CA ILE A 597 -32.44 11.52 5.97
C ILE A 597 -32.59 10.51 4.84
N ASP A 598 -33.27 10.90 3.76
CA ASP A 598 -33.60 10.03 2.62
C ASP A 598 -34.32 8.72 3.02
N GLY A 599 -35.11 8.76 4.09
CA GLY A 599 -35.83 7.60 4.63
C GLY A 599 -34.94 6.59 5.39
N LEU A 600 -33.66 6.91 5.59
CA LEU A 600 -32.70 6.06 6.30
C LEU A 600 -32.44 6.60 7.70
N THR A 601 -32.36 5.71 8.69
CA THR A 601 -31.90 6.08 10.04
C THR A 601 -30.40 6.40 10.02
N GLY A 602 -29.90 7.11 11.03
CA GLY A 602 -28.46 7.36 11.14
C GLY A 602 -27.64 6.06 11.21
N ASP A 603 -28.14 5.02 11.90
CA ASP A 603 -27.45 3.73 12.00
C ASP A 603 -27.38 3.01 10.65
N GLN A 604 -28.46 3.09 9.86
CA GLN A 604 -28.46 2.57 8.48
C GLN A 604 -27.45 3.32 7.61
N ARG A 605 -27.43 4.66 7.68
CA ARG A 605 -26.45 5.48 6.95
C ARG A 605 -25.00 5.17 7.34
N PHE A 606 -24.73 4.92 8.62
CA PHE A 606 -23.42 4.51 9.10
C PHE A 606 -22.93 3.22 8.42
N TYR A 607 -23.71 2.14 8.50
CA TYR A 607 -23.29 0.85 7.91
C TYR A 607 -23.28 0.88 6.38
N MET A 608 -24.19 1.63 5.74
CA MET A 608 -24.17 1.85 4.29
C MET A 608 -22.92 2.64 3.86
N GLY A 609 -22.52 3.64 4.64
CA GLY A 609 -21.27 4.40 4.42
C GLY A 609 -20.04 3.49 4.40
N PHE A 610 -19.95 2.55 5.34
CA PHE A 610 -18.87 1.55 5.34
C PHE A 610 -18.93 0.62 4.13
N ALA A 611 -20.09 0.07 3.81
CA ALA A 611 -20.19 -0.92 2.74
C ALA A 611 -19.98 -0.31 1.33
N GLN A 612 -20.34 0.97 1.11
CA GLN A 612 -20.17 1.60 -0.20
C GLN A 612 -18.71 1.92 -0.55
N VAL A 613 -17.84 2.19 0.43
CA VAL A 613 -16.42 2.47 0.13
C VAL A 613 -15.71 1.26 -0.48
N TRP A 614 -16.22 0.05 -0.22
CA TRP A 614 -15.69 -1.21 -0.75
C TRP A 614 -16.24 -1.59 -2.12
N ARG A 615 -17.14 -0.79 -2.69
CA ARG A 615 -17.71 -1.02 -4.03
C ARG A 615 -16.60 -1.17 -5.06
N SER A 616 -16.48 -2.37 -5.60
CA SER A 616 -15.46 -2.74 -6.57
C SER A 616 -15.87 -3.94 -7.42
N LYS A 617 -15.28 -4.01 -8.62
CA LYS A 617 -15.31 -5.11 -9.56
C LYS A 617 -13.90 -5.33 -10.08
N THR A 618 -13.44 -6.57 -10.09
CA THR A 618 -12.05 -6.94 -10.39
C THR A 618 -12.02 -8.01 -11.46
N ARG A 619 -11.06 -7.94 -12.39
CA ARG A 619 -10.83 -9.00 -13.37
C ARG A 619 -10.29 -10.25 -12.68
N ASP A 620 -10.60 -11.41 -13.23
CA ASP A 620 -10.25 -12.70 -12.63
C ASP A 620 -8.74 -12.86 -12.40
N GLU A 621 -7.93 -12.44 -13.37
CA GLU A 621 -6.46 -12.50 -13.32
C GLU A 621 -5.92 -11.68 -12.15
N GLN A 622 -6.38 -10.42 -12.05
CA GLN A 622 -6.03 -9.53 -10.94
C GLN A 622 -6.50 -10.10 -9.60
N GLN A 623 -7.71 -10.66 -9.54
CA GLN A 623 -8.27 -11.17 -8.30
C GLN A 623 -7.51 -12.42 -7.80
N ILE A 624 -7.03 -13.28 -8.70
CA ILE A 624 -6.15 -14.41 -8.35
C ILE A 624 -4.81 -13.89 -7.83
N MET A 625 -4.21 -12.92 -8.51
CA MET A 625 -2.96 -12.31 -8.05
C MET A 625 -3.14 -11.74 -6.63
N LEU A 626 -4.18 -10.95 -6.38
CA LEU A 626 -4.48 -10.38 -5.06
C LEU A 626 -4.65 -11.45 -3.98
N ILE A 627 -5.36 -12.56 -4.27
CA ILE A 627 -5.53 -13.66 -3.30
C ILE A 627 -4.20 -14.30 -2.88
N LYS A 628 -3.16 -14.23 -3.71
CA LYS A 628 -1.83 -14.74 -3.37
C LYS A 628 -0.94 -13.70 -2.70
N THR A 629 -1.13 -12.41 -2.98
CA THR A 629 -0.16 -11.37 -2.62
C THR A 629 -0.64 -10.32 -1.63
N ASP A 630 -1.92 -10.01 -1.65
CA ASP A 630 -2.50 -8.88 -0.93
C ASP A 630 -2.91 -9.31 0.49
N PRO A 631 -2.44 -8.63 1.55
CA PRO A 631 -2.96 -8.86 2.89
C PRO A 631 -4.42 -8.40 3.08
N HIS A 632 -5.02 -7.68 2.14
CA HIS A 632 -6.43 -7.29 2.27
C HIS A 632 -7.37 -8.34 1.69
N SER A 633 -8.48 -8.57 2.38
CA SER A 633 -9.60 -9.32 1.81
C SER A 633 -10.25 -8.57 0.63
N PRO A 634 -10.85 -9.27 -0.35
CA PRO A 634 -11.64 -8.63 -1.40
C PRO A 634 -12.75 -7.75 -0.83
N GLY A 635 -13.08 -6.64 -1.52
CA GLY A 635 -13.99 -5.61 -1.00
C GLY A 635 -15.35 -6.13 -0.52
N GLN A 636 -15.96 -7.08 -1.25
CA GLN A 636 -17.22 -7.71 -0.84
C GLN A 636 -17.15 -8.44 0.51
N PHE A 637 -16.00 -9.01 0.85
CA PHE A 637 -15.78 -9.72 2.11
C PHE A 637 -15.30 -8.77 3.22
N ARG A 638 -14.61 -7.67 2.89
CA ARG A 638 -14.38 -6.58 3.85
C ARG A 638 -15.70 -5.95 4.29
N ALA A 639 -16.63 -5.75 3.36
CA ALA A 639 -17.99 -5.31 3.68
C ALA A 639 -18.75 -6.38 4.48
N ASN A 640 -19.17 -7.49 3.85
CA ASN A 640 -20.07 -8.46 4.46
C ASN A 640 -19.44 -9.20 5.65
N GLY A 641 -18.17 -9.62 5.52
CA GLY A 641 -17.45 -10.34 6.58
C GLY A 641 -17.23 -9.50 7.83
N THR A 642 -17.18 -8.18 7.70
CA THR A 642 -17.20 -7.27 8.86
C THR A 642 -18.61 -7.14 9.43
N MET A 643 -19.63 -6.92 8.60
CA MET A 643 -21.01 -6.68 9.06
C MET A 643 -21.59 -7.82 9.91
N VAL A 644 -21.30 -9.08 9.57
CA VAL A 644 -21.83 -10.23 10.32
C VAL A 644 -21.38 -10.24 11.79
N ASN A 645 -20.29 -9.53 12.11
CA ASN A 645 -19.73 -9.43 13.46
C ASN A 645 -20.20 -8.17 14.22
N GLN A 646 -21.03 -7.30 13.63
CA GLN A 646 -21.43 -6.01 14.22
C GLN A 646 -22.85 -6.09 14.81
N PRO A 647 -23.06 -6.11 16.15
CA PRO A 647 -24.40 -6.19 16.72
C PRO A 647 -25.35 -5.08 16.24
N GLY A 648 -24.87 -3.83 16.12
CA GLY A 648 -25.68 -2.72 15.64
C GLY A 648 -26.18 -2.87 14.20
N PHE A 649 -25.52 -3.68 13.36
CA PHE A 649 -25.99 -3.99 12.01
C PHE A 649 -27.26 -4.85 12.06
N TYR A 650 -27.35 -5.79 13.00
CA TYR A 650 -28.53 -6.63 13.18
C TYR A 650 -29.74 -5.79 13.59
N GLU A 651 -29.54 -4.80 14.46
CA GLU A 651 -30.57 -3.85 14.89
C GLU A 651 -31.00 -2.92 13.74
N ALA A 652 -30.04 -2.33 13.03
CA ALA A 652 -30.30 -1.37 11.96
C ALA A 652 -31.05 -1.95 10.75
N PHE A 653 -30.85 -3.24 10.46
CA PHE A 653 -31.45 -3.93 9.30
C PHE A 653 -32.36 -5.11 9.67
N GLY A 654 -32.61 -5.36 10.96
CA GLY A 654 -33.52 -6.43 11.40
C GLY A 654 -33.09 -7.84 10.99
N VAL A 655 -31.79 -8.14 11.06
CA VAL A 655 -31.23 -9.46 10.73
C VAL A 655 -31.58 -10.48 11.82
N LYS A 656 -32.11 -11.65 11.43
CA LYS A 656 -32.64 -12.67 12.36
C LYS A 656 -32.20 -14.09 11.95
N PRO A 657 -32.37 -15.10 12.85
CA PRO A 657 -32.11 -16.50 12.49
C PRO A 657 -32.83 -16.89 11.19
N GLY A 658 -32.09 -17.50 10.26
CA GLY A 658 -32.58 -17.90 8.94
C GLY A 658 -32.17 -16.98 7.79
N ASP A 659 -31.74 -15.74 8.08
CA ASP A 659 -31.15 -14.85 7.07
C ASP A 659 -29.70 -15.27 6.74
N GLN A 660 -29.24 -15.03 5.51
CA GLN A 660 -27.90 -15.51 5.09
C GLN A 660 -26.73 -14.77 5.78
N MET A 661 -26.95 -13.53 6.23
CA MET A 661 -25.95 -12.76 7.00
C MET A 661 -26.04 -13.03 8.50
N TYR A 662 -26.89 -13.95 8.96
CA TYR A 662 -27.05 -14.21 10.39
C TYR A 662 -25.91 -15.08 10.93
N VAL A 663 -25.21 -14.56 11.93
CA VAL A 663 -24.31 -15.31 12.83
C VAL A 663 -24.87 -15.19 14.25
N ALA A 664 -24.92 -16.31 14.97
CA ALA A 664 -25.39 -16.34 16.35
C ALA A 664 -24.54 -15.41 17.24
N PRO A 665 -25.11 -14.67 18.21
CA PRO A 665 -24.37 -13.68 19.00
C PRO A 665 -23.05 -14.19 19.58
N GLU A 666 -23.02 -15.42 20.09
CA GLU A 666 -21.87 -16.09 20.69
C GLU A 666 -20.80 -16.55 19.68
N GLN A 667 -21.13 -16.56 18.38
CA GLN A 667 -20.21 -16.92 17.29
C GLN A 667 -19.65 -15.68 16.57
N ARG A 668 -20.16 -14.48 16.86
CA ARG A 668 -19.65 -13.23 16.28
C ARG A 668 -18.28 -12.93 16.86
N VAL A 669 -17.34 -12.61 15.99
CA VAL A 669 -15.97 -12.30 16.40
C VAL A 669 -15.90 -10.83 16.82
N ILE A 670 -15.79 -10.55 18.11
CA ILE A 670 -15.60 -9.19 18.67
C ILE A 670 -14.28 -9.16 19.44
N ILE A 671 -13.41 -8.20 19.08
CA ILE A 671 -12.05 -8.06 19.62
C ILE A 671 -11.92 -6.78 20.46
N TRP A 672 -11.77 -5.62 19.81
CA TRP A 672 -11.45 -4.33 20.45
C TRP A 672 -12.64 -3.42 20.75
#